data_AF-A0A1B8Y1Q2-F1
#
_entry.id   AF-A0A1B8Y1Q2-F1
#
_cell.length_a   1.000
_cell.length_b   1.000
_cell.length_c   1.000
_cell.angle_alpha   90.00
_cell.angle_beta   90.00
_cell.angle_gamma   90.00
#
_symmetry.space_group_name_H-M   'P 1'
#
loop_
_entity.id
_entity.type
_entity.pdbx_description
1 polymer ?
#
loop_
_entity_poly.entity_id
_entity_poly.type
_entity_poly.pdbx_seq_one_letter_code
_entity_poly.pdbx_strand_id
1 'polypeptide(L)'
;QLYMLVASEDSSYMPARLVVMGGENASCITTELNAVNISSTAGRVLLLENVTRFWPIIQIKIKRCQQGGIDTRVRGLEILGPKPTFWPVFKEQLCRRTFLFYTSRAHSWGQEIRGKRENLLQLFRRLNRTLTHEQEFADRFLPDDEAAQALGRTCWEALIAPLVQSITTPDPGGMSPLHWLLTKYLENVRLSRRPKSRSSVFNSRVRRLTHLLVHVDSSLPDTEALKPPSKTNEKSPDSASLPTKGTVSLLSTMTGIAECWQGVVQKQVQRFLEVSWNNTDLVPRFCSLYLELRQAMEELFGQQTLFLLSLRQGFCEGLLQLSFLTALHITEQFARYIDCRIQEISTDYYNLQALGHLQQFLEFVLFLSDLELANSFEHFYRHYLADRLLSLGPSWLESSVVDHIGICFPNRFPQQMLKNLQEASDLQREQHLFCLQEMDTGLLSDEEGEDMEEEESIGVGHLGEEPKVHISVLSPRCWAIPSLCYMKDPTKYFPESLCRPLNCFKDFYTKSQSLQGSDLTQSRRLQWTWLGNAEVQYGSLTLQVSTLQMFILLQFNQREEVSFESITQATGLSQVLIGHALSPLTAKGAILTQEEGYLRVNGEARREPGAGRVLRLLPRQTYLNVEEDEGRTLERKRNVIFCLITQIMKEEKELHIDNLVFRVIEACQKMESGRSLKFLSFGCSHTDVLSCIMHLISQGYVRRSDDRPHILEYLSKDPATPHKGKAHISFQSPGRKRQGHGSNQPPPSSSGGTEQGVLETVLLPMGRTLSQEDVRALMGQMVAQVSQTLSIDPDTAQHLLIHCKWNVDLLLQKYTEELELLLISSGLQVRDPQHPESPQPACPVCVSPLSPAEHHPTLCCQHLCCK
;
A
#
# COMPACT_ATOMS: atom_id res chain seq x y z
N GLN A 1 24.01 -37.05 48.65
CA GLN A 1 25.08 -38.05 48.89
C GLN A 1 25.06 -38.48 50.35
N LEU A 2 25.30 -39.77 50.61
CA LEU A 2 25.46 -40.37 51.94
C LEU A 2 26.82 -41.06 51.99
N TYR A 3 27.65 -40.74 52.99
CA TYR A 3 28.96 -41.32 53.23
C TYR A 3 29.03 -42.01 54.60
N MET A 4 29.88 -43.03 54.71
CA MET A 4 30.24 -43.71 55.94
C MET A 4 31.73 -43.54 56.22
N LEU A 5 32.04 -43.08 57.44
CA LEU A 5 33.40 -42.91 57.93
C LEU A 5 33.83 -44.18 58.68
N VAL A 6 34.99 -44.71 58.32
CA VAL A 6 35.57 -45.92 58.93
C VAL A 6 37.06 -45.66 59.21
N ALA A 7 37.63 -46.31 60.22
CA ALA A 7 39.05 -46.18 60.53
C ALA A 7 39.83 -47.37 59.94
N SER A 8 40.91 -47.09 59.22
CA SER A 8 41.79 -48.09 58.60
C SER A 8 42.90 -48.61 59.54
N GLU A 9 42.90 -48.17 60.80
CA GLU A 9 43.96 -48.46 61.79
C GLU A 9 43.99 -49.93 62.23
N ASP A 10 42.86 -50.64 62.17
CA ASP A 10 42.76 -52.05 62.54
C ASP A 10 41.99 -52.81 61.45
N SER A 11 42.71 -53.63 60.69
CA SER A 11 42.18 -54.37 59.54
C SER A 11 41.14 -55.42 59.93
N SER A 12 41.08 -55.85 61.18
CA SER A 12 40.11 -56.84 61.65
C SER A 12 38.72 -56.24 61.93
N TYR A 13 38.62 -54.93 62.16
CA TYR A 13 37.36 -54.21 62.42
C TYR A 13 36.87 -53.39 61.22
N MET A 14 37.36 -53.70 60.03
CA MET A 14 37.07 -52.95 58.82
C MET A 14 36.02 -53.66 57.96
N PRO A 15 34.93 -52.98 57.53
CA PRO A 15 33.99 -53.58 56.59
C PRO A 15 34.67 -53.80 55.23
N ALA A 16 34.41 -54.95 54.61
CA ALA A 16 34.86 -55.30 53.26
C ALA A 16 33.73 -55.19 52.24
N ARG A 17 32.50 -55.54 52.63
CA ARG A 17 31.32 -55.45 51.77
C ARG A 17 30.10 -55.06 52.57
N LEU A 18 29.36 -54.09 52.05
CA LEU A 18 28.08 -53.65 52.60
C LEU A 18 27.01 -53.58 51.52
N VAL A 19 25.76 -53.62 51.97
CA VAL A 19 24.57 -53.45 51.14
C VAL A 19 23.67 -52.43 51.83
N VAL A 20 23.27 -51.40 51.10
CA VAL A 20 22.38 -50.34 51.55
C VAL A 20 20.98 -50.65 51.03
N MET A 21 20.01 -50.73 51.93
CA MET A 21 18.62 -51.06 51.63
C MET A 21 17.71 -49.88 51.97
N GLY A 22 16.64 -49.70 51.20
CA GLY A 22 15.58 -48.72 51.42
C GLY A 22 14.28 -49.40 51.82
N GLY A 23 13.55 -48.80 52.75
CA GLY A 23 12.24 -49.25 53.18
C GLY A 23 11.35 -48.08 53.60
N GLU A 24 10.04 -48.29 53.56
CA GLU A 24 9.07 -47.29 54.00
C GLU A 24 8.85 -47.37 55.52
N ASN A 25 8.94 -48.56 56.11
CA ASN A 25 8.78 -48.83 57.54
C ASN A 25 9.81 -49.87 58.02
N ALA A 26 10.10 -49.93 59.33
CA ALA A 26 11.16 -50.78 59.88
C ALA A 26 10.95 -52.29 59.63
N SER A 27 9.71 -52.71 59.39
CA SER A 27 9.32 -54.08 59.04
C SER A 27 9.35 -54.39 57.53
N CYS A 28 9.50 -53.38 56.66
CA CYS A 28 9.42 -53.51 55.20
C CYS A 28 10.63 -52.84 54.52
N ILE A 29 11.81 -53.44 54.72
CA ILE A 29 13.08 -53.00 54.10
C ILE A 29 13.49 -54.02 53.04
N THR A 30 12.85 -53.95 51.88
CA THR A 30 12.97 -54.95 50.80
C THR A 30 13.81 -54.48 49.61
N THR A 31 13.99 -53.17 49.41
CA THR A 31 14.63 -52.64 48.20
C THR A 31 16.12 -52.44 48.41
N GLU A 32 16.96 -53.10 47.63
CA GLU A 32 18.41 -52.85 47.62
C GLU A 32 18.72 -51.57 46.83
N LEU A 33 19.32 -50.59 47.49
CA LEU A 33 19.66 -49.29 46.89
C LEU A 33 21.08 -49.28 46.31
N ASN A 34 22.03 -49.92 46.98
CA ASN A 34 23.41 -50.02 46.51
C ASN A 34 24.18 -51.14 47.23
N ALA A 35 25.15 -51.76 46.56
CA ALA A 35 26.11 -52.70 47.16
C ALA A 35 27.54 -52.15 46.97
N VAL A 36 28.24 -51.93 48.09
CA VAL A 36 29.55 -51.26 48.09
C VAL A 36 30.63 -52.21 48.61
N ASN A 37 31.70 -52.36 47.83
CA ASN A 37 32.92 -53.04 48.26
C ASN A 37 33.93 -51.99 48.77
N ILE A 38 34.50 -52.24 49.95
CA ILE A 38 35.34 -51.28 50.66
C ILE A 38 36.79 -51.75 50.66
N SER A 39 37.69 -50.89 50.18
CA SER A 39 39.14 -51.09 50.23
C SER A 39 39.66 -51.04 51.68
N SER A 40 40.69 -51.83 52.00
CA SER A 40 41.30 -51.89 53.33
C SER A 40 42.02 -50.61 53.77
N THR A 41 42.13 -49.60 52.90
CA THR A 41 42.72 -48.29 53.20
C THR A 41 41.70 -47.15 53.21
N ALA A 42 40.42 -47.43 52.94
CA ALA A 42 39.40 -46.39 52.85
C ALA A 42 39.07 -45.80 54.24
N GLY A 43 39.08 -44.47 54.35
CA GLY A 43 38.62 -43.75 55.56
C GLY A 43 37.21 -43.16 55.43
N ARG A 44 36.77 -42.89 54.19
CA ARG A 44 35.47 -42.29 53.84
C ARG A 44 34.90 -43.02 52.64
N VAL A 45 33.73 -43.64 52.81
CA VAL A 45 33.10 -44.52 51.82
C VAL A 45 31.80 -43.90 51.36
N LEU A 46 31.63 -43.67 50.05
CA LEU A 46 30.37 -43.24 49.47
C LEU A 46 29.38 -44.41 49.46
N LEU A 47 28.23 -44.24 50.12
CA LEU A 47 27.18 -45.25 50.21
C LEU A 47 26.09 -45.03 49.17
N LEU A 48 25.61 -43.79 49.02
CA LEU A 48 24.55 -43.43 48.08
C LEU A 48 24.84 -42.07 47.43
N GLU A 49 24.58 -41.97 46.14
CA GLU A 49 24.68 -40.76 45.35
C GLU A 49 23.46 -40.62 44.44
N ASN A 50 23.01 -39.38 44.20
CA ASN A 50 21.91 -39.06 43.28
C ASN A 50 20.63 -39.89 43.48
N VAL A 51 20.24 -40.10 44.74
CA VAL A 51 18.99 -40.80 45.07
C VAL A 51 17.80 -39.90 44.71
N THR A 52 17.00 -40.33 43.73
CA THR A 52 15.84 -39.57 43.21
C THR A 52 14.53 -39.88 43.94
N ARG A 53 14.46 -40.99 44.66
CA ARG A 53 13.29 -41.40 45.45
C ARG A 53 13.54 -41.16 46.95
N PHE A 54 12.53 -40.62 47.64
CA PHE A 54 12.57 -40.46 49.09
C PHE A 54 12.44 -41.83 49.78
N TRP A 55 13.36 -42.13 50.71
CA TRP A 55 13.36 -43.35 51.52
C TRP A 55 13.32 -42.99 53.01
N PRO A 56 12.20 -43.26 53.71
CA PRO A 56 12.06 -42.94 55.12
C PRO A 56 13.07 -43.66 56.01
N ILE A 57 13.42 -44.90 55.67
CA ILE A 57 14.37 -45.73 56.40
C ILE A 57 15.41 -46.26 55.44
N ILE A 58 16.68 -46.00 55.75
CA ILE A 58 17.84 -46.56 55.05
C ILE A 58 18.58 -47.49 56.01
N GLN A 59 18.73 -48.75 55.62
CA GLN A 59 19.45 -49.75 56.40
C GLN A 59 20.78 -50.10 55.74
N ILE A 60 21.87 -49.87 56.46
CA ILE A 60 23.22 -50.25 56.02
C ILE A 60 23.55 -51.62 56.62
N LYS A 61 23.60 -52.66 55.78
CA LYS A 61 23.93 -54.04 56.18
C LYS A 61 25.38 -54.33 55.86
N ILE A 62 26.21 -54.50 56.88
CA ILE A 62 27.59 -54.97 56.72
C ILE A 62 27.54 -56.48 56.52
N LYS A 63 27.94 -56.93 55.33
CA LYS A 63 27.85 -58.35 54.93
C LYS A 63 29.13 -59.12 55.22
N ARG A 64 30.27 -58.45 55.19
CA ARG A 64 31.58 -59.06 55.39
C ARG A 64 32.57 -58.02 55.92
N CYS A 65 33.41 -58.43 56.86
CA CYS A 65 34.56 -57.67 57.32
C CYS A 65 35.86 -58.17 56.66
N GLN A 66 36.88 -57.33 56.66
CA GLN A 66 38.22 -57.68 56.20
C GLN A 66 38.84 -58.75 57.11
N GLN A 67 39.74 -59.56 56.56
CA GLN A 67 40.52 -60.60 57.27
C GLN A 67 39.70 -61.60 58.13
N GLY A 68 38.40 -61.76 57.84
CA GLY A 68 37.54 -62.67 58.62
C GLY A 68 37.09 -62.11 59.98
N GLY A 69 37.20 -60.78 60.17
CA GLY A 69 36.68 -60.10 61.36
C GLY A 69 35.19 -60.34 61.58
N ILE A 70 34.79 -60.38 62.85
CA ILE A 70 33.39 -60.60 63.27
C ILE A 70 32.65 -59.32 63.66
N ASP A 71 33.34 -58.18 63.66
CA ASP A 71 32.80 -56.88 64.08
C ASP A 71 33.38 -55.74 63.23
N THR A 72 32.73 -54.57 63.23
CA THR A 72 33.18 -53.36 62.52
C THR A 72 33.00 -52.08 63.30
N ARG A 73 33.98 -51.17 63.23
CA ARG A 73 33.91 -49.86 63.87
C ARG A 73 33.58 -48.75 62.87
N VAL A 74 32.31 -48.35 62.83
CA VAL A 74 31.86 -47.18 62.06
C VAL A 74 32.09 -45.91 62.89
N ARG A 75 32.84 -44.95 62.35
CA ARG A 75 33.19 -43.69 63.02
C ARG A 75 32.11 -42.62 62.89
N GLY A 76 31.31 -42.67 61.83
CA GLY A 76 30.23 -41.71 61.61
C GLY A 76 29.58 -41.87 60.24
N LEU A 77 28.50 -41.11 60.02
CA LEU A 77 27.80 -40.98 58.76
C LEU A 77 27.73 -39.50 58.38
N GLU A 78 28.01 -39.17 57.12
CA GLU A 78 27.87 -37.81 56.59
C GLU A 78 26.80 -37.77 55.50
N ILE A 79 25.92 -36.78 55.56
CA ILE A 79 24.84 -36.58 54.58
C ILE A 79 25.01 -35.21 53.95
N LEU A 80 25.02 -35.17 52.62
CA LEU A 80 25.12 -33.95 51.83
C LEU A 80 23.89 -33.90 50.90
N GLY A 81 22.96 -33.00 51.19
CA GLY A 81 21.71 -32.82 50.44
C GLY A 81 21.47 -31.36 50.05
N PRO A 82 20.51 -31.08 49.15
CA PRO A 82 20.13 -29.71 48.82
C PRO A 82 19.63 -28.99 50.07
N LYS A 83 20.07 -27.74 50.26
CA LYS A 83 19.62 -26.88 51.37
C LYS A 83 18.09 -26.79 51.30
N PRO A 84 17.32 -27.08 52.37
CA PRO A 84 15.87 -27.01 52.31
C PRO A 84 15.46 -25.54 52.11
N THR A 85 15.16 -25.16 50.88
CA THR A 85 14.69 -23.81 50.57
C THR A 85 13.19 -23.75 50.83
N PHE A 86 12.77 -22.96 51.83
CA PHE A 86 11.38 -22.51 52.00
C PHE A 86 10.87 -21.65 50.83
N TRP A 87 11.70 -21.44 49.81
CA TRP A 87 11.49 -20.58 48.67
C TRP A 87 10.16 -20.84 47.92
N PRO A 88 9.72 -22.08 47.60
CA PRO A 88 8.46 -22.27 46.89
C PRO A 88 7.23 -21.72 47.63
N VAL A 89 7.18 -21.89 48.95
CA VAL A 89 6.08 -21.39 49.80
C VAL A 89 6.20 -19.89 50.04
N PHE A 90 7.42 -19.38 50.23
CA PHE A 90 7.68 -17.96 50.41
C PHE A 90 7.46 -17.16 49.13
N LYS A 91 7.81 -17.71 47.96
CA LYS A 91 7.61 -17.15 46.61
C LYS A 91 6.15 -16.81 46.39
N GLU A 92 5.24 -17.75 46.65
CA GLU A 92 3.80 -17.53 46.46
C GLU A 92 3.27 -16.40 47.36
N GLN A 93 3.66 -16.39 48.64
CA GLN A 93 3.19 -15.37 49.59
C GLN A 93 3.79 -13.99 49.31
N LEU A 94 5.08 -13.93 48.96
CA LEU A 94 5.75 -12.70 48.56
C LEU A 94 5.10 -12.12 47.31
N CYS A 95 5.00 -12.91 46.23
CA CYS A 95 4.39 -12.47 44.98
C CYS A 95 2.93 -12.03 45.20
N ARG A 96 2.13 -12.79 45.95
CA ARG A 96 0.73 -12.41 46.23
C ARG A 96 0.60 -11.08 46.98
N ARG A 97 1.43 -10.86 48.01
CA ARG A 97 1.42 -9.60 48.77
C ARG A 97 1.90 -8.42 47.94
N THR A 98 3.00 -8.61 47.22
CA THR A 98 3.56 -7.63 46.29
C THR A 98 2.55 -7.26 45.21
N PHE A 99 1.87 -8.26 44.64
CA PHE A 99 0.84 -8.06 43.62
C PHE A 99 -0.32 -7.19 44.16
N LEU A 100 -0.90 -7.56 45.29
CA LEU A 100 -2.03 -6.81 45.88
C LEU A 100 -1.65 -5.37 46.24
N PHE A 101 -0.46 -5.17 46.81
CA PHE A 101 0.05 -3.86 47.17
C PHE A 101 0.25 -2.96 45.96
N TYR A 102 0.92 -3.48 44.92
CA TYR A 102 1.22 -2.70 43.73
C TYR A 102 0.01 -2.48 42.83
N THR A 103 -0.95 -3.41 42.80
CA THR A 103 -2.22 -3.23 42.09
C THR A 103 -2.99 -2.03 42.65
N SER A 104 -3.07 -1.92 43.99
CA SER A 104 -3.71 -0.78 44.64
C SER A 104 -2.99 0.54 44.32
N ARG A 105 -1.65 0.54 44.34
CA ARG A 105 -0.85 1.73 43.96
C ARG A 105 -1.02 2.11 42.50
N ALA A 106 -1.01 1.13 41.59
CA ALA A 106 -1.20 1.34 40.16
C ALA A 106 -2.55 2.02 39.90
N HIS A 107 -3.61 1.53 40.55
CA HIS A 107 -4.94 2.11 40.42
C HIS A 107 -5.01 3.55 40.94
N SER A 108 -4.48 3.80 42.14
CA SER A 108 -4.42 5.13 42.75
C SER A 108 -3.64 6.13 41.88
N TRP A 109 -2.43 5.75 41.43
CA TRP A 109 -1.63 6.63 40.58
C TRP A 109 -2.25 6.84 39.20
N GLY A 110 -2.87 5.81 38.62
CA GLY A 110 -3.61 5.92 37.35
C GLY A 110 -4.76 6.92 37.44
N GLN A 111 -5.55 6.87 38.52
CA GLN A 111 -6.62 7.84 38.78
C GLN A 111 -6.09 9.27 38.97
N GLU A 112 -5.00 9.45 39.73
CA GLU A 112 -4.35 10.76 39.91
C GLU A 112 -3.88 11.38 38.58
N ILE A 113 -3.36 10.55 37.67
CA ILE A 113 -2.89 10.99 36.34
C ILE A 113 -4.06 11.35 35.44
N ARG A 114 -5.15 10.56 35.46
CA ARG A 114 -6.39 10.86 34.72
C ARG A 114 -7.04 12.15 35.21
N GLY A 115 -7.04 12.40 36.52
CA GLY A 115 -7.55 13.64 37.10
C GLY A 115 -6.69 14.87 36.76
N LYS A 116 -5.36 14.73 36.77
CA LYS A 116 -4.43 15.81 36.40
C LYS A 116 -3.23 15.29 35.59
N ARG A 117 -3.29 15.48 34.27
CA ARG A 117 -2.28 14.99 33.30
C ARG A 117 -0.84 15.44 33.59
N GLU A 118 -0.65 16.61 34.20
CA GLU A 118 0.68 17.10 34.60
C GLU A 118 1.39 16.18 35.61
N ASN A 119 0.63 15.40 36.38
CA ASN A 119 1.18 14.44 37.33
C ASN A 119 1.93 13.29 36.66
N LEU A 120 1.72 13.07 35.35
CA LEU A 120 2.42 12.04 34.59
C LEU A 120 3.95 12.19 34.66
N LEU A 121 4.48 13.41 34.72
CA LEU A 121 5.92 13.64 34.87
C LEU A 121 6.45 13.24 36.27
N GLN A 122 5.59 13.17 37.27
CA GLN A 122 5.97 12.67 38.60
C GLN A 122 6.11 11.16 38.61
N LEU A 123 5.48 10.47 37.65
CA LEU A 123 5.50 9.01 37.54
C LEU A 123 6.94 8.48 37.43
N PHE A 124 7.81 9.14 36.69
CA PHE A 124 9.23 8.76 36.58
C PHE A 124 9.88 8.63 37.98
N ARG A 125 9.70 9.64 38.86
CA ARG A 125 10.28 9.60 40.20
C ARG A 125 9.67 8.51 41.07
N ARG A 126 8.35 8.26 40.94
CA ARG A 126 7.64 7.25 41.72
C ARG A 126 8.04 5.83 41.29
N LEU A 127 8.03 5.56 39.98
CA LEU A 127 8.44 4.29 39.40
C LEU A 127 9.90 4.00 39.68
N ASN A 128 10.81 4.94 39.41
CA ASN A 128 12.24 4.71 39.62
C ASN A 128 12.54 4.37 41.09
N ARG A 129 11.96 5.11 42.05
CA ARG A 129 12.13 4.78 43.48
C ARG A 129 11.59 3.41 43.84
N THR A 130 10.46 3.02 43.25
CA THR A 130 9.82 1.73 43.52
C THR A 130 10.66 0.59 42.96
N LEU A 131 11.09 0.70 41.71
CA LEU A 131 11.92 -0.30 41.05
C LEU A 131 13.30 -0.44 41.73
N THR A 132 13.94 0.67 42.11
CA THR A 132 15.20 0.61 42.88
C THR A 132 14.99 -0.05 44.24
N HIS A 133 13.88 0.22 44.93
CA HIS A 133 13.58 -0.43 46.21
C HIS A 133 13.39 -1.94 46.06
N GLU A 134 12.65 -2.39 45.05
CA GLU A 134 12.45 -3.82 44.79
C GLU A 134 13.75 -4.51 44.34
N GLN A 135 14.58 -3.84 43.54
CA GLN A 135 15.89 -4.36 43.17
C GLN A 135 16.83 -4.48 44.38
N GLU A 136 16.91 -3.45 45.22
CA GLU A 136 17.69 -3.51 46.47
C GLU A 136 17.18 -4.60 47.42
N PHE A 137 15.87 -4.85 47.44
CA PHE A 137 15.29 -5.95 48.19
C PHE A 137 15.69 -7.31 47.60
N ALA A 138 15.63 -7.44 46.28
CA ALA A 138 16.04 -8.65 45.57
C ALA A 138 17.51 -8.99 45.85
N ASP A 139 18.41 -8.03 45.64
CA ASP A 139 19.86 -8.21 45.79
C ASP A 139 20.28 -8.57 47.23
N ARG A 140 19.54 -8.07 48.23
CA ARG A 140 19.89 -8.27 49.65
C ARG A 140 19.24 -9.48 50.30
N PHE A 141 18.03 -9.87 49.87
CA PHE A 141 17.20 -10.82 50.61
C PHE A 141 16.76 -12.05 49.83
N LEU A 142 16.85 -12.07 48.49
CA LEU A 142 16.44 -13.22 47.70
C LEU A 142 17.59 -14.21 47.50
N PRO A 143 17.28 -15.53 47.44
CA PRO A 143 18.31 -16.58 47.44
C PRO A 143 19.01 -16.77 46.09
N ASP A 144 18.34 -16.44 44.98
CA ASP A 144 18.79 -16.67 43.61
C ASP A 144 18.16 -15.70 42.60
N ASP A 145 18.65 -15.72 41.37
CA ASP A 145 18.17 -14.85 40.29
C ASP A 145 16.75 -15.21 39.84
N GLU A 146 16.34 -16.47 39.96
CA GLU A 146 14.98 -16.90 39.62
C GLU A 146 13.96 -16.22 40.54
N ALA A 147 14.31 -16.08 41.81
CA ALA A 147 13.54 -15.37 42.81
C ALA A 147 13.41 -13.88 42.49
N ALA A 148 14.52 -13.24 42.14
CA ALA A 148 14.55 -11.84 41.73
C ALA A 148 13.70 -11.60 40.48
N GLN A 149 13.79 -12.47 39.48
CA GLN A 149 12.97 -12.40 38.27
C GLN A 149 11.48 -12.60 38.57
N ALA A 150 11.11 -13.53 39.47
CA ALA A 150 9.73 -13.72 39.86
C ALA A 150 9.13 -12.49 40.55
N LEU A 151 9.90 -11.83 41.42
CA LEU A 151 9.50 -10.55 42.02
C LEU A 151 9.38 -9.45 40.96
N GLY A 152 10.36 -9.33 40.06
CA GLY A 152 10.34 -8.38 38.94
C GLY A 152 9.11 -8.53 38.04
N ARG A 153 8.79 -9.76 37.63
CA ARG A 153 7.57 -10.08 36.86
C ARG A 153 6.30 -9.68 37.61
N THR A 154 6.24 -9.97 38.91
CA THR A 154 5.09 -9.59 39.76
C THR A 154 4.92 -8.07 39.82
N CYS A 155 6.02 -7.32 40.00
CA CYS A 155 6.00 -5.86 39.98
C CYS A 155 5.59 -5.32 38.61
N TRP A 156 6.02 -5.95 37.52
CA TRP A 156 5.61 -5.56 36.17
C TRP A 156 4.11 -5.75 35.95
N GLU A 157 3.58 -6.95 36.23
CA GLU A 157 2.16 -7.30 36.04
C GLU A 157 1.23 -6.49 36.95
N ALA A 158 1.65 -6.21 38.20
CA ALA A 158 0.82 -5.50 39.18
C ALA A 158 0.92 -3.97 39.09
N LEU A 159 2.09 -3.44 38.71
CA LEU A 159 2.37 -2.00 38.68
C LEU A 159 2.47 -1.45 37.27
N ILE A 160 3.43 -1.95 36.48
CA ILE A 160 3.83 -1.31 35.22
C ILE A 160 2.76 -1.50 34.14
N ALA A 161 2.33 -2.74 33.87
CA ALA A 161 1.38 -3.02 32.81
C ALA A 161 0.02 -2.30 33.02
N PRO A 162 -0.61 -2.31 34.21
CA PRO A 162 -1.85 -1.57 34.45
C PRO A 162 -1.67 -0.05 34.38
N LEU A 163 -0.51 0.47 34.80
CA LEU A 163 -0.21 1.90 34.69
C LEU A 163 -0.03 2.32 33.23
N VAL A 164 0.72 1.55 32.45
CA VAL A 164 0.91 1.81 31.01
C VAL A 164 -0.44 1.80 30.32
N GLN A 165 -1.26 0.77 30.56
CA GLN A 165 -2.62 0.71 30.05
C GLN A 165 -3.43 1.96 30.46
N SER A 166 -3.35 2.39 31.72
CA SER A 166 -4.07 3.58 32.20
C SER A 166 -3.63 4.88 31.51
N ILE A 167 -2.36 5.01 31.10
CA ILE A 167 -1.84 6.23 30.46
C ILE A 167 -1.93 6.20 28.93
N THR A 168 -2.08 5.01 28.32
CA THR A 168 -2.25 4.84 26.86
C THR A 168 -3.72 4.79 26.46
N THR A 169 -4.63 4.34 27.33
CA THR A 169 -6.08 4.36 27.06
C THR A 169 -6.61 5.78 26.89
N PRO A 170 -7.37 6.08 25.82
CA PRO A 170 -7.96 7.40 25.60
C PRO A 170 -9.09 7.70 26.59
N ASP A 171 -9.15 8.95 27.04
CA ASP A 171 -10.28 9.49 27.81
C ASP A 171 -11.52 9.66 26.90
N PRO A 172 -12.74 9.95 27.43
CA PRO A 172 -13.92 10.26 26.62
C PRO A 172 -13.72 11.42 25.62
N GLY A 173 -12.72 12.27 25.85
CA GLY A 173 -12.27 13.31 24.91
C GLY A 173 -11.29 12.83 23.83
N GLY A 174 -11.10 11.52 23.66
CA GLY A 174 -10.33 10.88 22.58
C GLY A 174 -8.80 10.93 22.72
N MET A 175 -8.25 11.56 23.78
CA MET A 175 -6.80 11.67 23.99
C MET A 175 -6.39 11.02 25.32
N SER A 176 -5.37 10.16 25.28
CA SER A 176 -4.77 9.57 26.47
C SER A 176 -3.79 10.53 27.17
N PRO A 177 -3.49 10.33 28.47
CA PRO A 177 -2.48 11.12 29.18
C PRO A 177 -1.10 11.12 28.49
N LEU A 178 -0.68 9.96 27.96
CA LEU A 178 0.57 9.83 27.23
C LEU A 178 0.53 10.58 25.88
N HIS A 179 -0.57 10.47 25.14
CA HIS A 179 -0.75 11.20 23.86
C HIS A 179 -0.62 12.72 24.07
N TRP A 180 -1.23 13.25 25.13
CA TRP A 180 -1.09 14.66 25.51
C TRP A 180 0.37 15.04 25.79
N LEU A 181 1.10 14.22 26.56
CA LEU A 181 2.48 14.48 26.92
C LEU A 181 3.40 14.53 25.70
N LEU A 182 3.25 13.55 24.80
CA LEU A 182 4.02 13.44 23.56
C LEU A 182 3.70 14.59 22.60
N THR A 183 2.43 15.00 22.51
CA THR A 183 2.05 16.19 21.73
C THR A 183 2.69 17.45 22.28
N LYS A 184 2.70 17.63 23.61
CA LYS A 184 3.36 18.77 24.26
C LYS A 184 4.88 18.75 24.10
N TYR A 185 5.49 17.57 24.07
CA TYR A 185 6.91 17.41 23.76
C TYR A 185 7.23 17.99 22.37
N LEU A 186 6.49 17.58 21.34
CA LEU A 186 6.69 18.05 19.96
C LEU A 186 6.47 19.55 19.80
N GLU A 187 5.44 20.11 20.46
CA GLU A 187 5.23 21.57 20.50
C GLU A 187 6.44 22.30 21.11
N ASN A 188 7.01 21.77 22.20
CA ASN A 188 8.17 22.35 22.86
C ASN A 188 9.47 22.23 22.05
N VAL A 189 9.63 21.16 21.25
CA VAL A 189 10.78 21.00 20.34
C VAL A 189 10.77 22.13 19.31
N ARG A 190 9.62 22.43 18.70
CA ARG A 190 9.49 23.49 17.69
C ARG A 190 9.76 24.89 18.25
N LEU A 191 9.48 25.12 19.54
CA LEU A 191 9.65 26.40 20.22
C LEU A 191 11.03 26.61 20.86
N SER A 192 11.77 25.53 21.17
CA SER A 192 13.03 25.61 21.90
C SER A 192 14.24 25.84 20.99
N ARG A 193 14.58 27.12 20.77
CA ARG A 193 15.88 27.52 20.19
C ARG A 193 17.00 27.76 21.23
N ARG A 194 16.73 27.62 22.54
CA ARG A 194 17.71 27.92 23.62
C ARG A 194 17.91 26.73 24.60
N PRO A 195 19.16 26.34 24.92
CA PRO A 195 19.46 25.10 25.66
C PRO A 195 19.12 25.10 27.17
N LYS A 196 18.50 26.14 27.74
CA LYS A 196 18.17 26.24 29.19
C LYS A 196 16.76 26.80 29.47
N SER A 197 15.80 26.57 28.58
CA SER A 197 14.42 27.03 28.75
C SER A 197 13.61 26.11 29.68
N ARG A 198 12.47 26.59 30.22
CA ARG A 198 11.52 25.73 30.96
C ARG A 198 11.08 24.52 30.11
N SER A 199 11.00 24.68 28.79
CA SER A 199 10.68 23.63 27.82
C SER A 199 11.79 22.58 27.70
N SER A 200 13.08 22.94 27.81
CA SER A 200 14.16 21.94 27.77
C SER A 200 14.18 21.05 29.02
N VAL A 201 13.86 21.61 30.19
CA VAL A 201 13.68 20.83 31.43
C VAL A 201 12.48 19.90 31.33
N PHE A 202 11.36 20.38 30.78
CA PHE A 202 10.19 19.54 30.51
C PHE A 202 10.54 18.37 29.57
N ASN A 203 11.14 18.66 28.41
CA ASN A 203 11.52 17.65 27.42
C ASN A 203 12.50 16.61 28.00
N SER A 204 13.46 17.04 28.83
CA SER A 204 14.36 16.12 29.54
C SER A 204 13.61 15.16 30.48
N ARG A 205 12.58 15.64 31.18
CA ARG A 205 11.74 14.79 32.04
C ARG A 205 10.88 13.82 31.22
N VAL A 206 10.36 14.24 30.08
CA VAL A 206 9.61 13.37 29.15
C VAL A 206 10.51 12.24 28.66
N ARG A 207 11.71 12.56 28.14
CA ARG A 207 12.67 11.53 27.66
C ARG A 207 13.02 10.52 28.75
N ARG A 208 13.31 10.96 29.97
CA ARG A 208 13.60 10.04 31.09
C ARG A 208 12.42 9.12 31.40
N LEU A 209 11.19 9.64 31.35
CA LEU A 209 9.99 8.83 31.56
C LEU A 209 9.81 7.80 30.44
N THR A 210 9.89 8.20 29.18
CA THR A 210 9.70 7.29 28.03
C THR A 210 10.80 6.25 27.96
N HIS A 211 12.06 6.62 28.20
CA HIS A 211 13.16 5.66 28.31
C HIS A 211 12.90 4.63 29.40
N LEU A 212 12.45 5.05 30.60
CA LEU A 212 12.08 4.13 31.66
C LEU A 212 10.96 3.19 31.20
N LEU A 213 9.85 3.71 30.67
CA LEU A 213 8.71 2.89 30.25
C LEU A 213 9.07 1.86 29.15
N VAL A 214 10.03 2.18 28.28
CA VAL A 214 10.45 1.32 27.18
C VAL A 214 11.58 0.34 27.56
N HIS A 215 12.38 0.63 28.59
CA HIS A 215 13.56 -0.15 28.98
C HIS A 215 13.48 -0.81 30.36
N VAL A 216 12.34 -0.72 31.06
CA VAL A 216 12.18 -1.36 32.40
C VAL A 216 12.18 -2.89 32.34
N ASP A 217 12.10 -3.51 31.15
CA ASP A 217 12.33 -4.94 31.00
C ASP A 217 13.58 -5.24 30.16
N SER A 218 14.54 -5.91 30.80
CA SER A 218 15.71 -6.52 30.17
C SER A 218 15.83 -7.98 30.63
N SER A 219 14.70 -8.69 30.73
CA SER A 219 14.76 -10.15 30.79
C SER A 219 15.34 -10.69 29.47
N LEU A 220 16.48 -11.39 29.57
CA LEU A 220 17.10 -12.06 28.44
C LEU A 220 16.08 -13.01 27.78
N PRO A 221 16.03 -13.12 26.43
CA PRO A 221 15.31 -14.21 25.80
C PRO A 221 15.94 -15.54 26.25
N ASP A 222 15.11 -16.45 26.75
CA ASP A 222 15.50 -17.81 27.15
C ASP A 222 16.37 -18.45 26.06
N THR A 223 17.64 -18.68 26.38
CA THR A 223 18.62 -19.30 25.48
C THR A 223 18.45 -20.83 25.45
N GLU A 224 17.22 -21.31 25.37
CA GLU A 224 16.91 -22.74 25.17
C GLU A 224 16.64 -23.09 23.70
N ALA A 225 16.50 -22.10 22.82
CA ALA A 225 16.25 -22.32 21.38
C ALA A 225 17.50 -22.62 20.53
N LEU A 226 18.69 -22.73 21.13
CA LEU A 226 19.95 -23.02 20.41
C LEU A 226 20.67 -24.23 21.03
N LYS A 227 20.02 -25.40 21.02
CA LYS A 227 20.72 -26.69 21.04
C LYS A 227 20.43 -27.46 19.76
N PRO A 228 21.44 -27.99 19.06
CA PRO A 228 21.23 -28.80 17.86
C PRO A 228 20.53 -30.12 18.23
N PRO A 229 19.74 -30.72 17.32
CA PRO A 229 18.95 -31.90 17.62
C PRO A 229 19.86 -33.12 17.79
N SER A 230 19.94 -33.67 19.00
CA SER A 230 20.46 -35.02 19.20
C SER A 230 19.40 -36.03 18.76
N LYS A 231 19.77 -36.86 17.80
CA LYS A 231 18.95 -37.95 17.26
C LYS A 231 18.69 -38.99 18.35
N THR A 232 17.41 -39.33 18.59
CA THR A 232 16.94 -40.73 18.74
C THR A 232 15.40 -40.82 18.73
N ASN A 233 14.93 -41.98 18.28
CA ASN A 233 13.62 -42.33 17.74
C ASN A 233 12.43 -42.44 18.71
N GLU A 234 11.26 -42.17 18.12
CA GLU A 234 9.94 -42.84 18.21
C GLU A 234 8.98 -42.68 19.41
N LYS A 235 7.81 -42.09 19.06
CA LYS A 235 6.40 -42.44 19.36
C LYS A 235 5.74 -41.98 20.68
N SER A 236 4.95 -40.90 20.60
CA SER A 236 3.47 -40.86 20.79
C SER A 236 2.96 -39.41 20.82
N PRO A 237 1.80 -39.06 20.21
CA PRO A 237 1.24 -37.71 20.28
C PRO A 237 0.18 -37.64 21.39
N ASP A 238 0.41 -36.85 22.43
CA ASP A 238 -0.65 -36.21 23.21
C ASP A 238 -0.06 -35.14 24.13
N SER A 239 -0.84 -34.09 24.39
CA SER A 239 -0.52 -32.86 25.13
C SER A 239 0.38 -31.84 24.41
N ALA A 240 -0.26 -31.03 23.55
CA ALA A 240 0.27 -29.71 23.23
C ALA A 240 0.25 -28.85 24.50
N SER A 241 1.40 -28.70 25.16
CA SER A 241 1.58 -27.68 26.19
C SER A 241 1.55 -26.31 25.51
N LEU A 242 0.55 -25.49 25.86
CA LEU A 242 0.45 -24.10 25.46
C LEU A 242 1.76 -23.33 25.75
N PRO A 243 2.14 -22.35 24.92
CA PRO A 243 3.24 -21.45 25.26
C PRO A 243 2.92 -20.69 26.55
N THR A 244 3.93 -20.56 27.40
CA THR A 244 3.94 -19.86 28.67
C THR A 244 3.40 -18.43 28.53
N LYS A 245 2.35 -18.11 29.31
CA LYS A 245 1.61 -16.83 29.32
C LYS A 245 2.45 -15.55 29.59
N GLY A 246 3.73 -15.65 29.93
CA GLY A 246 4.57 -14.52 30.34
C GLY A 246 5.00 -13.59 29.20
N THR A 247 5.34 -14.13 28.02
CA THR A 247 5.90 -13.35 26.90
C THR A 247 4.85 -12.49 26.19
N VAL A 248 3.57 -12.91 26.25
CA VAL A 248 2.44 -12.23 25.60
C VAL A 248 2.09 -10.90 26.28
N SER A 249 2.29 -10.79 27.60
CA SER A 249 1.98 -9.56 28.37
C SER A 249 2.99 -8.42 28.19
N LEU A 250 4.19 -8.71 27.68
CA LEU A 250 5.23 -7.71 27.49
C LEU A 250 5.05 -6.95 26.18
N LEU A 251 4.84 -7.72 25.12
CA LEU A 251 4.53 -7.20 23.79
C LEU A 251 3.30 -6.28 23.86
N SER A 252 2.28 -6.66 24.65
CA SER A 252 1.05 -5.88 24.81
C SER A 252 1.24 -4.49 25.45
N THR A 253 2.31 -4.29 26.22
CA THR A 253 2.58 -3.02 26.91
C THR A 253 3.29 -2.04 25.98
N MET A 254 4.34 -2.53 25.30
CA MET A 254 5.04 -1.74 24.29
C MET A 254 4.17 -1.42 23.08
N THR A 255 3.28 -2.34 22.67
CA THR A 255 2.31 -2.06 21.60
C THR A 255 1.38 -0.92 21.99
N GLY A 256 0.88 -0.86 23.24
CA GLY A 256 0.02 0.25 23.68
C GLY A 256 0.72 1.61 23.65
N ILE A 257 2.02 1.67 23.96
CA ILE A 257 2.83 2.91 23.83
C ILE A 257 3.05 3.24 22.35
N ALA A 258 3.34 2.24 21.53
CA ALA A 258 3.58 2.38 20.09
C ALA A 258 2.31 2.85 19.34
N GLU A 259 1.13 2.30 19.66
CA GLU A 259 -0.18 2.75 19.18
C GLU A 259 -0.47 4.19 19.61
N CYS A 260 -0.13 4.54 20.86
CA CYS A 260 -0.24 5.92 21.32
C CYS A 260 0.67 6.87 20.52
N TRP A 261 1.89 6.45 20.20
CA TRP A 261 2.81 7.22 19.34
C TRP A 261 2.28 7.35 17.90
N GLN A 262 1.78 6.26 17.31
CA GLN A 262 1.11 6.27 16.01
C GLN A 262 -0.01 7.32 15.97
N GLY A 263 -0.88 7.37 16.98
CA GLY A 263 -1.94 8.37 17.06
C GLY A 263 -1.43 9.81 17.18
N VAL A 264 -0.31 10.04 17.87
CA VAL A 264 0.33 11.37 17.92
C VAL A 264 0.85 11.76 16.54
N VAL A 265 1.56 10.87 15.87
CA VAL A 265 2.07 11.07 14.50
C VAL A 265 0.93 11.37 13.54
N GLN A 266 -0.12 10.55 13.55
CA GLN A 266 -1.33 10.75 12.75
C GLN A 266 -1.91 12.15 12.96
N LYS A 267 -2.01 12.61 14.21
CA LYS A 267 -2.55 13.95 14.50
C LYS A 267 -1.64 15.08 14.00
N GLN A 268 -0.32 14.91 14.04
CA GLN A 268 0.62 15.89 13.49
C GLN A 268 0.54 15.95 11.97
N VAL A 269 0.44 14.81 11.30
CA VAL A 269 0.26 14.71 9.85
C VAL A 269 -1.06 15.35 9.43
N GLN A 270 -2.16 15.06 10.13
CA GLN A 270 -3.46 15.67 9.86
C GLN A 270 -3.41 17.21 9.98
N ARG A 271 -2.88 17.74 11.09
CA ARG A 271 -2.75 19.20 11.30
C ARG A 271 -1.88 19.87 10.24
N PHE A 272 -0.84 19.19 9.76
CA PHE A 272 -0.02 19.69 8.67
C PHE A 272 -0.82 19.75 7.36
N LEU A 273 -1.44 18.64 6.98
CA LEU A 273 -2.18 18.52 5.72
C LEU A 273 -3.41 19.45 5.67
N GLU A 274 -4.08 19.72 6.80
CA GLU A 274 -5.16 20.71 6.89
C GLU A 274 -4.74 22.11 6.38
N VAL A 275 -3.46 22.48 6.52
CA VAL A 275 -2.95 23.82 6.18
C VAL A 275 -2.15 23.85 4.88
N SER A 276 -1.44 22.77 4.54
CA SER A 276 -0.42 22.80 3.47
C SER A 276 -0.66 21.88 2.28
N TRP A 277 -1.79 21.16 2.21
CA TRP A 277 -2.02 20.16 1.14
C TRP A 277 -1.94 20.72 -0.29
N ASN A 278 -2.21 22.02 -0.50
CA ASN A 278 -2.19 22.66 -1.83
C ASN A 278 -0.98 23.60 -2.03
N ASN A 279 0.03 23.53 -1.16
CA ASN A 279 1.20 24.39 -1.28
C ASN A 279 2.19 23.79 -2.28
N THR A 280 2.90 24.66 -3.02
CA THR A 280 3.94 24.25 -3.98
C THR A 280 5.15 23.60 -3.30
N ASP A 281 5.39 23.90 -2.02
CA ASP A 281 6.47 23.36 -1.18
C ASP A 281 6.01 22.20 -0.28
N LEU A 282 4.87 21.59 -0.59
CA LEU A 282 4.28 20.48 0.17
C LEU A 282 5.29 19.37 0.43
N VAL A 283 5.90 18.82 -0.63
CA VAL A 283 6.71 17.59 -0.55
C VAL A 283 7.97 17.79 0.31
N PRO A 284 8.79 18.85 0.10
CA PRO A 284 9.91 19.14 1.00
C PRO A 284 9.49 19.31 2.46
N ARG A 285 8.40 20.04 2.73
CA ARG A 285 7.93 20.26 4.10
C ARG A 285 7.39 18.99 4.75
N PHE A 286 6.76 18.13 3.97
CA PHE A 286 6.26 16.85 4.45
C PHE A 286 7.40 15.89 4.80
N CYS A 287 8.46 15.87 3.98
CA CYS A 287 9.70 15.16 4.28
C CYS A 287 10.37 15.71 5.55
N SER A 288 10.42 17.04 5.73
CA SER A 288 10.94 17.65 6.96
C SER A 288 10.14 17.24 8.19
N LEU A 289 8.80 17.19 8.09
CA LEU A 289 7.95 16.71 9.18
C LEU A 289 8.28 15.26 9.55
N TYR A 290 8.50 14.39 8.57
CA TYR A 290 8.91 13.01 8.82
C TYR A 290 10.24 12.93 9.55
N LEU A 291 11.25 13.69 9.11
CA LEU A 291 12.57 13.72 9.76
C LEU A 291 12.49 14.27 11.19
N GLU A 292 11.71 15.33 11.43
CA GLU A 292 11.47 15.86 12.77
C GLU A 292 10.83 14.82 13.69
N LEU A 293 9.83 14.08 13.20
CA LEU A 293 9.13 13.05 13.98
C LEU A 293 9.99 11.80 14.19
N ARG A 294 10.81 11.42 13.21
CA ARG A 294 11.80 10.34 13.33
C ARG A 294 12.85 10.68 14.39
N GLN A 295 13.40 11.90 14.36
CA GLN A 295 14.35 12.35 15.38
C GLN A 295 13.71 12.35 16.77
N ALA A 296 12.48 12.85 16.90
CA ALA A 296 11.75 12.83 18.17
C ALA A 296 11.49 11.39 18.66
N MET A 297 11.18 10.47 17.76
CA MET A 297 11.01 9.03 18.06
C MET A 297 12.32 8.44 18.61
N GLU A 298 13.45 8.68 17.94
CA GLU A 298 14.77 8.19 18.36
C GLU A 298 15.17 8.76 19.74
N GLU A 299 14.88 10.03 20.00
CA GLU A 299 15.14 10.68 21.29
C GLU A 299 14.24 10.18 22.44
N LEU A 300 13.04 9.68 22.14
CA LEU A 300 12.05 9.26 23.15
C LEU A 300 12.11 7.75 23.43
N PHE A 301 12.32 6.95 22.40
CA PHE A 301 12.15 5.49 22.43
C PHE A 301 13.40 4.71 21.98
N GLY A 302 14.42 5.38 21.43
CA GLY A 302 15.59 4.73 20.85
C GLY A 302 15.33 4.14 19.46
N GLN A 303 16.27 3.34 18.95
CA GLN A 303 16.21 2.75 17.60
C GLN A 303 15.43 1.43 17.56
N GLN A 304 14.23 1.42 18.14
CA GLN A 304 13.39 0.23 18.17
C GLN A 304 12.45 0.16 16.96
N THR A 305 12.44 -0.98 16.26
CA THR A 305 11.67 -1.18 15.02
C THR A 305 10.17 -0.97 15.21
N LEU A 306 9.62 -1.34 16.38
CA LEU A 306 8.19 -1.17 16.69
C LEU A 306 7.74 0.30 16.55
N PHE A 307 8.53 1.25 17.06
CA PHE A 307 8.19 2.68 17.00
C PHE A 307 8.42 3.29 15.61
N LEU A 308 9.37 2.75 14.83
CA LEU A 308 9.54 3.11 13.43
C LEU A 308 8.33 2.65 12.58
N LEU A 309 7.80 1.46 12.85
CA LEU A 309 6.56 0.97 12.22
C LEU A 309 5.37 1.86 12.61
N SER A 310 5.22 2.20 13.89
CA SER A 310 4.17 3.13 14.34
C SER A 310 4.30 4.53 13.74
N LEU A 311 5.52 5.01 13.49
CA LEU A 311 5.76 6.26 12.75
C LEU A 311 5.21 6.14 11.32
N ARG A 312 5.58 5.08 10.59
CA ARG A 312 5.08 4.85 9.21
C ARG A 312 3.55 4.73 9.19
N GLN A 313 2.97 3.93 10.10
CA GLN A 313 1.53 3.78 10.20
C GLN A 313 0.83 5.10 10.54
N GLY A 314 1.43 5.98 11.35
CA GLY A 314 0.88 7.29 11.63
C GLY A 314 0.77 8.19 10.38
N PHE A 315 1.74 8.11 9.47
CA PHE A 315 1.68 8.79 8.17
C PHE A 315 0.62 8.17 7.25
N CYS A 316 0.57 6.85 7.18
CA CYS A 316 -0.46 6.09 6.47
C CYS A 316 -1.88 6.52 6.89
N GLU A 317 -2.18 6.42 8.18
CA GLU A 317 -3.48 6.80 8.74
C GLU A 317 -3.76 8.30 8.54
N GLY A 318 -2.73 9.15 8.57
CA GLY A 318 -2.87 10.58 8.30
C GLY A 318 -3.36 10.87 6.88
N LEU A 319 -2.88 10.14 5.87
CA LEU A 319 -3.35 10.23 4.49
C LEU A 319 -4.72 9.60 4.29
N LEU A 320 -4.99 8.45 4.92
CA LEU A 320 -6.27 7.73 4.78
C LEU A 320 -7.47 8.50 5.35
N GLN A 321 -7.25 9.47 6.23
CA GLN A 321 -8.30 10.35 6.77
C GLN A 321 -8.71 11.47 5.80
N LEU A 322 -7.95 11.69 4.72
CA LEU A 322 -8.31 12.67 3.70
C LEU A 322 -9.38 12.13 2.75
N SER A 323 -10.00 13.02 1.98
CA SER A 323 -10.77 12.56 0.82
C SER A 323 -9.84 11.86 -0.16
N PHE A 324 -10.38 10.89 -0.91
CA PHE A 324 -9.59 10.14 -1.87
C PHE A 324 -8.89 11.05 -2.89
N LEU A 325 -9.60 12.05 -3.43
CA LEU A 325 -9.03 13.02 -4.37
C LEU A 325 -7.88 13.85 -3.76
N THR A 326 -7.98 14.26 -2.50
CA THR A 326 -6.89 15.01 -1.85
C THR A 326 -5.68 14.10 -1.61
N ALA A 327 -5.90 12.86 -1.15
CA ALA A 327 -4.82 11.89 -0.99
C ALA A 327 -4.15 11.55 -2.34
N LEU A 328 -4.95 11.42 -3.39
CA LEU A 328 -4.51 11.18 -4.76
C LEU A 328 -3.65 12.35 -5.28
N HIS A 329 -4.09 13.59 -5.08
CA HIS A 329 -3.28 14.76 -5.40
C HIS A 329 -1.92 14.72 -4.69
N ILE A 330 -1.89 14.46 -3.38
CA ILE A 330 -0.63 14.36 -2.61
C ILE A 330 0.28 13.25 -3.18
N THR A 331 -0.28 12.12 -3.59
CA THR A 331 0.51 11.03 -4.20
C THR A 331 1.06 11.38 -5.58
N GLU A 332 0.30 12.12 -6.39
CA GLU A 332 0.79 12.70 -7.65
C GLU A 332 1.94 13.68 -7.40
N GLN A 333 1.82 14.53 -6.37
CA GLN A 333 2.88 15.44 -5.95
C GLN A 333 4.18 14.70 -5.57
N PHE A 334 4.09 13.54 -4.92
CA PHE A 334 5.27 12.72 -4.61
C PHE A 334 5.94 12.18 -5.87
N ALA A 335 5.16 11.62 -6.80
CA ALA A 335 5.69 11.13 -8.07
C ALA A 335 6.35 12.26 -8.88
N ARG A 336 5.70 13.43 -8.93
CA ARG A 336 6.18 14.64 -9.59
C ARG A 336 7.46 15.17 -8.97
N TYR A 337 7.58 15.13 -7.64
CA TYR A 337 8.79 15.56 -6.96
C TYR A 337 10.01 14.70 -7.33
N ILE A 338 9.82 13.37 -7.41
CA ILE A 338 10.88 12.46 -7.85
C ILE A 338 11.29 12.78 -9.29
N ASP A 339 10.30 12.98 -10.18
CA ASP A 339 10.53 13.37 -11.57
C ASP A 339 11.37 14.65 -11.68
N CYS A 340 10.96 15.72 -11.00
CA CYS A 340 11.70 16.98 -11.01
C CYS A 340 13.14 16.82 -10.50
N ARG A 341 13.36 16.06 -9.43
CA ARG A 341 14.71 15.82 -8.89
C ARG A 341 15.61 15.01 -9.83
N ILE A 342 15.06 13.98 -10.47
CA ILE A 342 15.81 13.21 -11.49
C ILE A 342 16.20 14.11 -12.66
N GLN A 343 15.28 14.94 -13.15
CA GLN A 343 15.55 15.86 -14.25
C GLN A 343 16.60 16.92 -13.86
N GLU A 344 16.51 17.52 -12.68
CA GLU A 344 17.49 18.47 -12.17
C GLU A 344 18.91 17.86 -12.11
N ILE A 345 19.04 16.64 -11.58
CA ILE A 345 20.34 15.94 -11.50
C ILE A 345 20.84 15.55 -12.90
N SER A 346 19.92 15.21 -13.82
CA SER A 346 20.29 14.89 -15.21
C SER A 346 20.78 16.11 -15.98
N THR A 347 20.35 17.32 -15.60
CA THR A 347 20.86 18.58 -16.17
C THR A 347 22.17 19.06 -15.54
N ASP A 348 22.37 18.81 -14.24
CA ASP A 348 23.57 19.19 -13.50
C ASP A 348 24.09 18.02 -12.64
N TYR A 349 25.00 17.24 -13.23
CA TYR A 349 25.55 16.01 -12.62
C TYR A 349 26.25 16.26 -11.27
N TYR A 350 26.71 17.49 -11.01
CA TYR A 350 27.43 17.85 -9.78
C TYR A 350 26.51 18.32 -8.65
N ASN A 351 25.19 18.29 -8.84
CA ASN A 351 24.22 18.71 -7.84
C ASN A 351 24.03 17.65 -6.73
N LEU A 352 25.05 17.50 -5.89
CA LEU A 352 25.06 16.57 -4.74
C LEU A 352 23.94 16.87 -3.74
N GLN A 353 23.49 18.12 -3.65
CA GLN A 353 22.39 18.51 -2.77
C GLN A 353 21.06 17.95 -3.26
N ALA A 354 20.76 18.06 -4.56
CA ALA A 354 19.55 17.47 -5.15
C ALA A 354 19.54 15.94 -5.01
N LEU A 355 20.70 15.29 -5.19
CA LEU A 355 20.85 13.85 -4.97
C LEU A 355 20.58 13.46 -3.51
N GLY A 356 21.13 14.20 -2.54
CA GLY A 356 20.89 13.97 -1.12
C GLY A 356 19.41 14.13 -0.74
N HIS A 357 18.74 15.17 -1.26
CA HIS A 357 17.30 15.38 -1.05
C HIS A 357 16.46 14.26 -1.69
N LEU A 358 16.86 13.78 -2.88
CA LEU A 358 16.19 12.65 -3.52
C LEU A 358 16.33 11.39 -2.66
N GLN A 359 17.54 11.04 -2.22
CA GLN A 359 17.77 9.85 -1.39
C GLN A 359 16.94 9.86 -0.10
N GLN A 360 16.91 11.00 0.61
CA GLN A 360 16.08 11.17 1.81
C GLN A 360 14.60 10.99 1.52
N PHE A 361 14.13 11.54 0.40
CA PHE A 361 12.73 11.41 -0.01
C PHE A 361 12.37 9.97 -0.41
N LEU A 362 13.28 9.24 -1.05
CA LEU A 362 13.05 7.85 -1.44
C LEU A 362 12.93 6.92 -0.22
N GLU A 363 13.72 7.13 0.84
CA GLU A 363 13.53 6.38 2.10
C GLU A 363 12.19 6.70 2.75
N PHE A 364 11.78 7.97 2.68
CA PHE A 364 10.52 8.44 3.21
C PHE A 364 9.32 7.80 2.48
N VAL A 365 9.25 7.87 1.14
CA VAL A 365 8.07 7.48 0.36
C VAL A 365 7.68 6.00 0.49
N LEU A 366 8.57 5.15 1.02
CA LEU A 366 8.34 3.72 1.23
C LEU A 366 7.09 3.40 2.08
N PHE A 367 6.62 4.33 2.92
CA PHE A 367 5.38 4.10 3.69
C PHE A 367 4.14 3.90 2.79
N LEU A 368 4.19 4.31 1.51
CA LEU A 368 3.09 4.11 0.58
C LEU A 368 2.86 2.63 0.21
N SER A 369 3.85 1.74 0.40
CA SER A 369 3.75 0.34 -0.05
C SER A 369 2.55 -0.42 0.52
N ASP A 370 2.10 -0.01 1.71
CA ASP A 370 1.04 -0.70 2.46
C ASP A 370 -0.35 -0.06 2.24
N LEU A 371 -0.45 0.92 1.33
CA LEU A 371 -1.66 1.68 1.08
C LEU A 371 -2.28 1.35 -0.28
N GLU A 372 -3.60 1.49 -0.37
CA GLU A 372 -4.33 1.48 -1.65
C GLU A 372 -3.81 2.56 -2.61
N LEU A 373 -3.33 3.66 -2.05
CA LEU A 373 -2.69 4.75 -2.77
C LEU A 373 -1.41 4.33 -3.53
N ALA A 374 -0.81 3.18 -3.23
CA ALA A 374 0.33 2.66 -4.00
C ALA A 374 -0.01 2.47 -5.47
N ASN A 375 -1.23 2.02 -5.80
CA ASN A 375 -1.68 1.88 -7.19
C ASN A 375 -1.77 3.25 -7.89
N SER A 376 -2.28 4.27 -7.19
CA SER A 376 -2.34 5.64 -7.70
C SER A 376 -0.94 6.24 -7.86
N PHE A 377 -0.06 6.04 -6.89
CA PHE A 377 1.33 6.47 -6.96
C PHE A 377 2.07 5.80 -8.13
N GLU A 378 1.92 4.48 -8.30
CA GLU A 378 2.47 3.73 -9.43
C GLU A 378 1.95 4.31 -10.76
N HIS A 379 0.65 4.61 -10.86
CA HIS A 379 0.06 5.22 -12.05
C HIS A 379 0.72 6.55 -12.41
N PHE A 380 0.83 7.50 -11.47
CA PHE A 380 1.48 8.79 -11.74
C PHE A 380 2.97 8.67 -12.00
N TYR A 381 3.68 7.83 -11.24
CA TYR A 381 5.11 7.60 -11.43
C TYR A 381 5.39 7.06 -12.83
N ARG A 382 4.57 6.10 -13.29
CA ARG A 382 4.64 5.52 -14.63
C ARG A 382 4.50 6.57 -15.72
N HIS A 383 3.61 7.54 -15.54
CA HIS A 383 3.42 8.65 -16.49
C HIS A 383 4.65 9.53 -16.60
N TYR A 384 5.22 9.96 -15.47
CA TYR A 384 6.45 10.77 -15.49
C TYR A 384 7.64 9.97 -16.00
N LEU A 385 7.74 8.68 -15.65
CA LEU A 385 8.78 7.79 -16.17
C LEU A 385 8.66 7.65 -17.70
N ALA A 386 7.45 7.47 -18.23
CA ALA A 386 7.24 7.37 -19.68
C ALA A 386 7.72 8.64 -20.41
N ASP A 387 7.37 9.83 -19.91
CA ASP A 387 7.82 11.10 -20.48
C ASP A 387 9.35 11.19 -20.49
N ARG A 388 10.03 10.89 -19.38
CA ARG A 388 11.50 10.90 -19.32
C ARG A 388 12.12 9.89 -20.29
N LEU A 389 11.63 8.66 -20.29
CA LEU A 389 12.18 7.58 -21.12
C LEU A 389 12.00 7.82 -22.62
N LEU A 390 10.85 8.36 -23.04
CA LEU A 390 10.55 8.59 -24.47
C LEU A 390 11.11 9.92 -24.98
N SER A 391 11.17 10.97 -24.15
CA SER A 391 11.65 12.28 -24.57
C SER A 391 13.15 12.49 -24.37
N LEU A 392 13.70 12.08 -23.22
CA LEU A 392 15.10 12.30 -22.84
C LEU A 392 15.97 11.05 -23.04
N GLY A 393 15.36 9.86 -23.05
CA GLY A 393 16.05 8.57 -22.99
C GLY A 393 16.31 8.12 -21.55
N PRO A 394 16.76 6.86 -21.36
CA PRO A 394 17.02 6.32 -20.02
C PRO A 394 18.20 7.04 -19.34
N SER A 395 17.95 7.59 -18.16
CA SER A 395 19.00 8.10 -17.27
C SER A 395 19.61 6.97 -16.44
N TRP A 396 20.88 7.11 -16.05
CA TRP A 396 21.56 6.17 -15.16
C TRP A 396 20.87 6.02 -13.79
N LEU A 397 20.09 7.03 -13.38
CA LEU A 397 19.33 7.03 -12.14
C LEU A 397 18.06 6.17 -12.21
N GLU A 398 17.49 5.94 -13.39
CA GLU A 398 16.15 5.34 -13.51
C GLU A 398 16.08 3.97 -12.86
N SER A 399 17.00 3.06 -13.21
CA SER A 399 17.05 1.71 -12.61
C SER A 399 17.27 1.77 -11.10
N SER A 400 18.17 2.63 -10.63
CA SER A 400 18.49 2.74 -9.20
C SER A 400 17.29 3.25 -8.38
N VAL A 401 16.57 4.25 -8.90
CA VAL A 401 15.37 4.78 -8.23
C VAL A 401 14.26 3.75 -8.26
N VAL A 402 13.95 3.17 -9.43
CA VAL A 402 12.89 2.17 -9.60
C VAL A 402 13.13 0.94 -8.72
N ASP A 403 14.37 0.49 -8.57
CA ASP A 403 14.71 -0.62 -7.68
C ASP A 403 14.50 -0.24 -6.20
N HIS A 404 14.89 0.97 -5.80
CA HIS A 404 14.76 1.43 -4.41
C HIS A 404 13.31 1.53 -3.95
N ILE A 405 12.44 2.14 -4.75
CA ILE A 405 11.00 2.30 -4.44
C ILE A 405 10.14 1.20 -5.05
N GLY A 406 10.75 0.10 -5.50
CA GLY A 406 10.06 -0.97 -6.22
C GLY A 406 8.92 -1.64 -5.44
N ILE A 407 8.99 -1.61 -4.10
CA ILE A 407 7.93 -2.09 -3.21
C ILE A 407 6.68 -1.20 -3.22
N CYS A 408 6.78 0.04 -3.69
CA CYS A 408 5.65 0.97 -3.86
C CYS A 408 4.92 0.78 -5.20
N PHE A 409 5.31 -0.22 -6.00
CA PHE A 409 4.73 -0.52 -7.32
C PHE A 409 4.05 -1.90 -7.31
N PRO A 410 2.78 -2.01 -6.87
CA PRO A 410 2.09 -3.28 -6.76
C PRO A 410 2.07 -4.12 -8.05
N ASN A 411 1.95 -3.47 -9.21
CA ASN A 411 1.90 -4.14 -10.52
C ASN A 411 3.28 -4.29 -11.17
N ARG A 412 4.31 -3.65 -10.60
CA ARG A 412 5.68 -3.57 -11.12
C ARG A 412 5.76 -2.97 -12.53
N PHE A 413 4.87 -2.06 -12.89
CA PHE A 413 4.86 -1.45 -14.22
C PHE A 413 6.14 -0.66 -14.51
N PRO A 414 6.68 0.18 -13.59
CA PRO A 414 7.94 0.88 -13.85
C PRO A 414 9.11 -0.08 -14.14
N GLN A 415 9.21 -1.19 -13.41
CA GLN A 415 10.22 -2.22 -13.66
C GLN A 415 10.02 -2.87 -15.04
N GLN A 416 8.76 -3.17 -15.41
CA GLN A 416 8.43 -3.74 -16.72
C GLN A 416 8.71 -2.77 -17.87
N MET A 417 8.54 -1.46 -17.67
CA MET A 417 8.87 -0.46 -18.68
C MET A 417 10.37 -0.44 -18.99
N LEU A 418 11.22 -0.43 -17.96
CA LEU A 418 12.68 -0.49 -18.14
C LEU A 418 13.10 -1.79 -18.81
N LYS A 419 12.49 -2.92 -18.40
CA LYS A 419 12.72 -4.22 -19.05
C LYS A 419 12.30 -4.20 -20.53
N ASN A 420 11.15 -3.61 -20.86
CA ASN A 420 10.68 -3.51 -22.23
C ASN A 420 11.58 -2.64 -23.11
N LEU A 421 12.21 -1.59 -22.57
CA LEU A 421 13.22 -0.84 -23.33
C LEU A 421 14.45 -1.67 -23.63
N GLN A 422 14.92 -2.45 -22.64
CA GLN A 422 16.05 -3.36 -22.86
C GLN A 422 15.70 -4.40 -23.94
N GLU A 423 14.54 -5.04 -23.83
CA GLU A 423 14.02 -5.99 -24.82
C GLU A 423 13.85 -5.34 -26.20
N ALA A 424 13.45 -4.07 -26.27
CA ALA A 424 13.33 -3.32 -27.52
C ALA A 424 14.70 -3.02 -28.16
N SER A 425 15.71 -2.67 -27.37
CA SER A 425 17.08 -2.50 -27.86
C SER A 425 17.68 -3.81 -28.37
N ASP A 426 17.42 -4.92 -27.68
CA ASP A 426 17.83 -6.24 -28.12
C ASP A 426 17.15 -6.63 -29.45
N LEU A 427 15.85 -6.36 -29.59
CA LEU A 427 15.09 -6.60 -30.81
C LEU A 427 15.58 -5.73 -31.99
N GLN A 428 15.95 -4.47 -31.73
CA GLN A 428 16.54 -3.58 -32.74
C GLN A 428 17.89 -4.13 -33.22
N ARG A 429 18.71 -4.69 -32.32
CA ARG A 429 19.97 -5.35 -32.68
C ARG A 429 19.74 -6.62 -33.49
N GLU A 430 18.74 -7.42 -33.12
CA GLU A 430 18.34 -8.62 -33.88
C GLU A 430 17.86 -8.27 -35.29
N GLN A 431 17.06 -7.21 -35.44
CA GLN A 431 16.63 -6.73 -36.76
C GLN A 431 17.82 -6.28 -37.62
N HIS A 432 18.78 -5.57 -37.03
CA HIS A 432 19.99 -5.19 -37.74
C HIS A 432 20.78 -6.40 -38.24
N LEU A 433 20.97 -7.42 -37.39
CA LEU A 433 21.63 -8.67 -37.77
C LEU A 433 20.84 -9.43 -38.83
N PHE A 434 19.51 -9.46 -38.73
CA PHE A 434 18.64 -10.08 -39.74
C PHE A 434 18.77 -9.40 -41.10
N CYS A 435 18.81 -8.06 -41.14
CA CYS A 435 19.03 -7.33 -42.38
C CYS A 435 20.41 -7.63 -43.00
N LEU A 436 21.47 -7.74 -42.18
CA LEU A 436 22.79 -8.16 -42.66
C LEU A 436 22.76 -9.57 -43.24
N GLN A 437 22.07 -10.51 -42.58
CA GLN A 437 21.91 -11.88 -43.07
C GLN A 437 21.12 -11.95 -44.38
N GLU A 438 20.06 -11.16 -44.54
CA GLU A 438 19.31 -11.08 -45.80
C GLU A 438 20.19 -10.50 -46.93
N MET A 439 21.05 -9.51 -46.62
CA MET A 439 22.02 -9.00 -47.59
C MET A 439 23.06 -10.05 -47.98
N ASP A 440 23.65 -10.75 -47.00
CA ASP A 440 24.63 -11.81 -47.26
C ASP A 440 24.01 -12.96 -48.08
N THR A 441 22.75 -13.32 -47.78
CA THR A 441 22.01 -14.35 -48.53
C THR A 441 21.73 -13.92 -49.96
N GLY A 442 21.39 -12.64 -50.18
CA GLY A 442 21.20 -12.09 -51.52
C GLY A 442 22.47 -12.13 -52.36
N LEU A 443 23.60 -11.74 -51.78
CA LEU A 443 24.91 -11.82 -52.46
C LEU A 443 25.29 -13.26 -52.83
N LEU A 444 25.02 -14.23 -51.94
CA LEU A 444 25.29 -15.64 -52.20
C LEU A 444 24.37 -16.22 -53.28
N SER A 445 23.10 -15.80 -53.37
CA SER A 445 22.19 -16.21 -54.44
C SER A 445 22.56 -15.62 -55.80
N ASP A 446 23.17 -14.43 -55.83
CA ASP A 446 23.65 -13.78 -57.04
C ASP A 446 24.96 -14.42 -57.57
N GLU A 447 25.77 -15.03 -56.68
CA GLU A 447 27.00 -15.75 -57.07
C GLU A 447 26.74 -17.17 -57.65
N GLU A 448 25.59 -17.78 -57.39
CA GLU A 448 25.23 -19.11 -57.90
C GLU A 448 24.41 -19.08 -59.22
N GLY A 449 23.96 -17.90 -59.67
CA GLY A 449 23.19 -17.69 -60.90
C GLY A 449 23.98 -16.98 -61.99
N GLU A 450 24.79 -17.72 -62.76
CA GLU A 450 25.23 -17.23 -64.08
C GLU A 450 24.00 -17.14 -65.02
N ASP A 451 23.84 -15.97 -65.64
CA ASP A 451 22.84 -15.60 -66.67
C ASP A 451 21.42 -15.24 -66.19
N MET A 452 21.15 -13.94 -66.00
CA MET A 452 20.26 -13.16 -66.89
C MET A 452 20.16 -11.69 -66.47
N GLU A 453 20.24 -10.83 -67.48
CA GLU A 453 20.05 -9.39 -67.46
C GLU A 453 18.73 -8.99 -66.79
N GLU A 454 18.81 -8.16 -65.75
CA GLU A 454 18.08 -6.88 -65.65
C GLU A 454 18.65 -6.13 -64.43
N GLU A 455 19.41 -5.07 -64.72
CA GLU A 455 19.66 -3.99 -63.76
C GLU A 455 18.32 -3.33 -63.40
N GLU A 456 17.49 -3.96 -62.57
CA GLU A 456 16.59 -3.21 -61.70
C GLU A 456 17.46 -2.58 -60.63
N SER A 457 17.91 -1.35 -60.95
CA SER A 457 18.50 -0.39 -60.04
C SER A 457 18.28 -0.74 -58.57
N ILE A 458 19.26 -1.39 -57.95
CA ILE A 458 19.59 -1.08 -56.56
C ILE A 458 19.91 0.41 -56.63
N GLY A 459 18.91 1.23 -56.33
CA GLY A 459 19.02 2.66 -56.37
C GLY A 459 20.12 3.09 -55.42
N VAL A 460 21.34 3.16 -55.93
CA VAL A 460 22.37 4.11 -55.53
C VAL A 460 21.86 5.48 -56.00
N GLY A 461 20.72 5.88 -55.41
CA GLY A 461 19.98 7.07 -55.69
C GLY A 461 20.16 8.02 -54.53
N HIS A 462 21.01 9.02 -54.77
CA HIS A 462 21.37 10.15 -53.91
C HIS A 462 22.45 9.92 -52.85
N LEU A 463 23.57 10.63 -53.08
CA LEU A 463 24.54 11.12 -52.09
C LEU A 463 23.84 12.02 -51.03
N GLY A 464 22.96 11.43 -50.23
CA GLY A 464 22.42 11.99 -49.00
C GLY A 464 22.42 10.88 -47.96
N GLU A 465 22.86 11.17 -46.74
CA GLU A 465 22.81 10.20 -45.63
C GLU A 465 21.36 9.70 -45.47
N GLU A 466 21.14 8.38 -45.61
CA GLU A 466 19.83 7.80 -45.33
C GLU A 466 19.43 8.08 -43.86
N PRO A 467 18.15 8.40 -43.60
CA PRO A 467 17.72 8.72 -42.25
C PRO A 467 17.85 7.50 -41.33
N LYS A 468 18.57 7.66 -40.23
CA LYS A 468 18.70 6.62 -39.20
C LYS A 468 17.42 6.50 -38.37
N VAL A 469 16.69 5.40 -38.53
CA VAL A 469 15.44 5.12 -37.80
C VAL A 469 15.68 4.08 -36.71
N HIS A 470 15.29 4.38 -35.48
CA HIS A 470 15.29 3.44 -34.35
C HIS A 470 13.86 3.11 -33.95
N ILE A 471 13.52 1.83 -33.81
CA ILE A 471 12.16 1.35 -33.56
C ILE A 471 12.10 0.66 -32.20
N SER A 472 11.27 1.19 -31.30
CA SER A 472 11.07 0.61 -29.98
C SER A 472 9.70 -0.06 -29.88
N VAL A 473 9.68 -1.38 -29.71
CA VAL A 473 8.44 -2.16 -29.54
C VAL A 473 8.07 -2.21 -28.05
N LEU A 474 6.96 -1.58 -27.68
CA LEU A 474 6.54 -1.41 -26.28
C LEU A 474 5.22 -2.14 -26.00
N SER A 475 5.10 -2.75 -24.82
CA SER A 475 3.87 -3.44 -24.41
C SER A 475 2.81 -2.44 -23.92
N PRO A 476 1.58 -2.44 -24.45
CA PRO A 476 0.53 -1.52 -24.00
C PRO A 476 0.08 -1.78 -22.56
N ARG A 477 0.45 -2.93 -21.96
CA ARG A 477 0.13 -3.28 -20.56
C ARG A 477 0.77 -2.32 -19.56
N CYS A 478 2.05 -2.00 -19.75
CA CYS A 478 2.82 -1.18 -18.81
C CYS A 478 3.00 0.26 -19.28
N TRP A 479 2.85 0.59 -20.58
CA TRP A 479 3.09 1.94 -21.10
C TRP A 479 1.86 2.87 -21.21
N ALA A 480 0.65 2.39 -20.91
CA ALA A 480 -0.64 3.08 -21.12
C ALA A 480 -0.61 4.22 -22.14
N ILE A 481 -0.67 3.81 -23.41
CA ILE A 481 -0.68 4.73 -24.53
C ILE A 481 -2.13 5.17 -24.74
N PRO A 482 -2.43 6.50 -24.78
CA PRO A 482 -3.78 6.96 -25.04
C PRO A 482 -4.20 6.52 -26.44
N SER A 483 -5.48 6.21 -26.61
CA SER A 483 -6.04 5.79 -27.91
C SER A 483 -5.80 6.81 -29.03
N LEU A 484 -5.72 8.10 -28.67
CA LEU A 484 -5.45 9.20 -29.59
C LEU A 484 -4.01 9.23 -30.11
N CYS A 485 -3.06 8.55 -29.45
CA CYS A 485 -1.68 8.49 -29.91
C CYS A 485 -1.44 7.48 -31.03
N TYR A 486 -2.39 6.60 -31.32
CA TYR A 486 -2.19 5.58 -32.34
C TYR A 486 -2.23 6.17 -33.75
N MET A 487 -1.23 5.77 -34.54
CA MET A 487 -1.08 6.13 -35.94
C MET A 487 -1.54 4.95 -36.78
N LYS A 488 -2.55 5.17 -37.63
CA LYS A 488 -3.15 4.10 -38.44
C LYS A 488 -2.20 3.58 -39.52
N ASP A 489 -1.54 4.49 -40.25
CA ASP A 489 -0.70 4.15 -41.39
C ASP A 489 0.42 5.19 -41.59
N PRO A 490 1.69 4.87 -41.28
CA PRO A 490 2.82 5.80 -41.43
C PRO A 490 3.03 6.30 -42.86
N THR A 491 2.67 5.50 -43.87
CA THR A 491 2.91 5.82 -45.29
C THR A 491 2.13 7.04 -45.77
N LYS A 492 1.08 7.43 -45.05
CA LYS A 492 0.27 8.63 -45.34
C LYS A 492 0.90 9.92 -44.80
N TYR A 493 1.84 9.81 -43.87
CA TYR A 493 2.36 10.94 -43.11
C TYR A 493 3.82 11.24 -43.41
N PHE A 494 4.62 10.22 -43.77
CA PHE A 494 6.06 10.36 -43.94
C PHE A 494 6.52 10.00 -45.36
N PRO A 495 7.62 10.58 -45.84
CA PRO A 495 8.24 10.20 -47.11
C PRO A 495 8.68 8.73 -47.11
N GLU A 496 8.87 8.19 -48.32
CA GLU A 496 9.25 6.79 -48.53
C GLU A 496 10.56 6.40 -47.83
N SER A 497 11.52 7.32 -47.76
CA SER A 497 12.80 7.14 -47.05
C SER A 497 12.64 6.83 -45.55
N LEU A 498 11.59 7.36 -44.90
CA LEU A 498 11.27 7.04 -43.50
C LEU A 498 10.34 5.83 -43.38
N CYS A 499 9.50 5.57 -44.38
CA CYS A 499 8.56 4.45 -44.35
C CYS A 499 9.22 3.10 -44.63
N ARG A 500 10.26 3.08 -45.49
CA ARG A 500 10.98 1.85 -45.85
C ARG A 500 11.53 1.12 -44.61
N PRO A 501 12.30 1.75 -43.69
CA PRO A 501 12.76 1.08 -42.47
C PRO A 501 11.60 0.54 -41.59
N LEU A 502 10.48 1.26 -41.49
CA LEU A 502 9.31 0.83 -40.70
C LEU A 502 8.66 -0.43 -41.28
N ASN A 503 8.54 -0.50 -42.61
CA ASN A 503 8.00 -1.66 -43.30
C ASN A 503 8.93 -2.87 -43.19
N CYS A 504 10.23 -2.69 -43.43
CA CYS A 504 11.23 -3.75 -43.24
C CYS A 504 11.19 -4.34 -41.81
N PHE A 505 11.08 -3.48 -40.80
CA PHE A 505 10.95 -3.93 -39.41
C PHE A 505 9.65 -4.70 -39.16
N LYS A 506 8.53 -4.24 -39.72
CA LYS A 506 7.24 -4.93 -39.61
C LYS A 506 7.30 -6.33 -40.22
N ASP A 507 7.99 -6.48 -41.35
CA ASP A 507 8.17 -7.78 -42.02
C ASP A 507 9.07 -8.69 -41.18
N PHE A 508 10.20 -8.17 -40.68
CA PHE A 508 11.06 -8.88 -39.73
C PHE A 508 10.28 -9.38 -38.50
N TYR A 509 9.49 -8.51 -37.87
CA TYR A 509 8.73 -8.84 -36.67
C TYR A 509 7.63 -9.88 -36.92
N THR A 510 7.11 -9.93 -38.16
CA THR A 510 6.11 -10.94 -38.57
C THR A 510 6.78 -12.29 -38.85
N LYS A 511 7.93 -12.28 -39.53
CA LYS A 511 8.75 -13.47 -39.81
C LYS A 511 9.33 -14.10 -38.54
N SER A 512 9.77 -13.28 -37.57
CA SER A 512 10.33 -13.79 -36.32
C SER A 512 9.27 -14.46 -35.43
N GLN A 513 8.01 -14.01 -35.49
CA GLN A 513 6.90 -14.66 -34.79
C GLN A 513 6.52 -16.03 -35.38
N SER A 514 6.58 -16.20 -36.70
CA SER A 514 6.25 -17.49 -37.32
C SER A 514 7.30 -18.57 -37.03
N LEU A 515 8.57 -18.19 -36.86
CA LEU A 515 9.68 -19.09 -36.51
C LEU A 515 9.63 -19.62 -35.06
N GLN A 516 8.92 -18.94 -34.14
CA GLN A 516 8.85 -19.32 -32.72
C GLN A 516 7.77 -20.38 -32.38
N GLY A 517 7.02 -20.89 -33.37
CA GLY A 517 6.27 -22.16 -33.25
C GLY A 517 5.19 -22.29 -32.16
N SER A 518 4.55 -21.20 -31.72
CA SER A 518 3.53 -21.26 -30.64
C SER A 518 2.09 -21.10 -31.18
N ASP A 519 1.44 -22.22 -31.47
CA ASP A 519 0.07 -22.34 -32.01
C ASP A 519 -1.07 -21.92 -31.04
N LEU A 520 -0.77 -21.37 -29.85
CA LEU A 520 -1.79 -21.03 -28.83
C LEU A 520 -1.80 -19.57 -28.34
N THR A 521 -0.98 -18.69 -28.92
CA THR A 521 -0.98 -17.26 -28.59
C THR A 521 -1.41 -16.44 -29.79
N GLN A 522 -2.48 -15.64 -29.66
CA GLN A 522 -2.89 -14.65 -30.66
C GLN A 522 -1.66 -13.94 -31.26
N SER A 523 -1.51 -13.99 -32.58
CA SER A 523 -0.44 -13.31 -33.32
C SER A 523 -0.33 -11.85 -32.86
N ARG A 524 0.85 -11.44 -32.37
CA ARG A 524 1.04 -10.09 -31.81
C ARG A 524 1.12 -9.09 -32.95
N ARG A 525 0.18 -8.13 -32.99
CA ARG A 525 0.13 -7.09 -34.03
C ARG A 525 0.86 -5.82 -33.57
N LEU A 526 1.69 -5.25 -34.45
CA LEU A 526 2.28 -3.92 -34.24
C LEU A 526 1.26 -2.80 -34.49
N GLN A 527 1.33 -1.78 -33.65
CA GLN A 527 0.57 -0.53 -33.78
C GLN A 527 1.53 0.65 -33.64
N TRP A 528 1.57 1.52 -34.64
CA TRP A 528 2.44 2.71 -34.64
C TRP A 528 1.85 3.82 -33.78
N THR A 529 2.69 4.71 -33.24
CA THR A 529 2.24 5.81 -32.38
C THR A 529 2.95 7.12 -32.71
N TRP A 530 2.36 8.24 -32.31
CA TRP A 530 2.95 9.59 -32.42
C TRP A 530 3.96 9.94 -31.32
N LEU A 531 4.19 9.04 -30.35
CA LEU A 531 4.98 9.28 -29.13
C LEU A 531 6.51 9.23 -29.32
N GLY A 532 6.98 8.98 -30.54
CA GLY A 532 8.40 9.01 -30.88
C GLY A 532 9.00 10.42 -30.90
N ASN A 533 10.31 10.46 -31.06
CA ASN A 533 11.11 11.67 -31.23
C ASN A 533 11.93 11.58 -32.52
N ALA A 534 12.40 12.73 -33.00
CA ALA A 534 13.22 12.85 -34.18
C ALA A 534 14.18 14.03 -34.06
N GLU A 535 15.32 13.92 -34.74
CA GLU A 535 16.25 15.02 -34.95
C GLU A 535 16.10 15.52 -36.39
N VAL A 536 15.68 16.78 -36.55
CA VAL A 536 15.41 17.39 -37.85
C VAL A 536 16.38 18.54 -38.07
N GLN A 537 17.07 18.56 -39.22
CA GLN A 537 17.90 19.71 -39.59
C GLN A 537 17.03 20.88 -40.07
N TYR A 538 17.29 22.06 -39.51
CA TYR A 538 16.70 23.32 -39.93
C TYR A 538 17.80 24.34 -40.19
N GLY A 539 18.23 24.44 -41.45
CA GLY A 539 19.39 25.26 -41.82
C GLY A 539 20.67 24.72 -41.16
N SER A 540 21.27 25.49 -40.25
CA SER A 540 22.48 25.10 -39.50
C SER A 540 22.20 24.55 -38.09
N LEU A 541 20.92 24.45 -37.71
CA LEU A 541 20.45 23.99 -36.41
C LEU A 541 19.94 22.54 -36.49
N THR A 542 20.10 21.80 -35.40
CA THR A 542 19.47 20.48 -35.24
C THR A 542 18.33 20.62 -34.24
N LEU A 543 17.12 20.22 -34.62
CA LEU A 543 15.92 20.32 -33.79
C LEU A 543 15.56 18.95 -33.23
N GLN A 544 15.52 18.80 -31.91
CA GLN A 544 14.93 17.64 -31.25
C GLN A 544 13.43 17.87 -31.06
N VAL A 545 12.62 17.11 -31.79
CA VAL A 545 11.17 17.29 -31.91
C VAL A 545 10.44 15.96 -31.75
N SER A 546 9.13 15.98 -31.45
CA SER A 546 8.31 14.77 -31.47
C SER A 546 8.00 14.32 -32.90
N THR A 547 7.57 13.07 -33.10
CA THR A 547 7.13 12.58 -34.42
C THR A 547 6.00 13.42 -35.03
N LEU A 548 5.09 13.94 -34.20
CA LEU A 548 4.02 14.83 -34.65
C LEU A 548 4.56 16.21 -35.06
N GLN A 549 5.50 16.77 -34.30
CA GLN A 549 6.18 18.01 -34.68
C GLN A 549 7.00 17.84 -35.96
N MET A 550 7.70 16.73 -36.14
CA MET A 550 8.40 16.39 -37.38
C MET A 550 7.44 16.37 -38.57
N PHE A 551 6.29 15.70 -38.45
CA PHE A 551 5.26 15.70 -39.49
C PHE A 551 4.83 17.13 -39.87
N ILE A 552 4.55 17.99 -38.88
CA ILE A 552 4.15 19.38 -39.12
C ILE A 552 5.26 20.17 -39.82
N LEU A 553 6.51 20.03 -39.37
CA LEU A 553 7.66 20.74 -39.94
C LEU A 553 7.94 20.31 -41.39
N LEU A 554 7.80 19.02 -41.71
CA LEU A 554 8.00 18.50 -43.07
C LEU A 554 7.04 19.10 -44.11
N GLN A 555 5.84 19.55 -43.70
CA GLN A 555 4.89 20.22 -44.60
C GLN A 555 5.47 21.53 -45.17
N PHE A 556 6.36 22.19 -44.43
CA PHE A 556 6.98 23.45 -44.84
C PHE A 556 8.10 23.28 -45.87
N ASN A 557 8.49 22.05 -46.21
CA ASN A 557 9.41 21.80 -47.31
C ASN A 557 8.76 22.07 -48.68
N GLN A 558 7.43 21.99 -48.77
CA GLN A 558 6.66 22.16 -50.00
C GLN A 558 5.74 23.40 -49.97
N ARG A 559 5.50 23.99 -48.80
CA ARG A 559 4.52 25.07 -48.58
C ARG A 559 5.10 26.13 -47.65
N GLU A 560 4.81 27.40 -47.90
CA GLU A 560 5.25 28.49 -46.99
C GLU A 560 4.27 28.72 -45.83
N GLU A 561 2.99 28.37 -46.03
CA GLU A 561 1.91 28.52 -45.05
C GLU A 561 1.13 27.21 -44.91
N VAL A 562 0.84 26.83 -43.67
CA VAL A 562 0.06 25.62 -43.36
C VAL A 562 -1.07 25.98 -42.38
N SER A 563 -2.32 25.65 -42.73
CA SER A 563 -3.46 25.91 -41.87
C SER A 563 -3.58 24.87 -40.74
N PHE A 564 -4.00 25.31 -39.55
CA PHE A 564 -4.23 24.43 -38.41
C PHE A 564 -5.33 23.39 -38.68
N GLU A 565 -6.35 23.77 -39.44
CA GLU A 565 -7.45 22.88 -39.83
C GLU A 565 -6.97 21.75 -40.77
N SER A 566 -6.06 22.05 -41.71
CA SER A 566 -5.48 21.04 -42.61
C SER A 566 -4.69 19.98 -41.83
N ILE A 567 -3.91 20.38 -40.83
CA ILE A 567 -3.18 19.44 -39.95
C ILE A 567 -4.16 18.56 -39.17
N THR A 568 -5.24 19.15 -38.65
CA THR A 568 -6.27 18.43 -37.90
C THR A 568 -6.98 17.40 -38.79
N GLN A 569 -7.37 17.78 -40.00
CA GLN A 569 -8.02 16.88 -40.96
C GLN A 569 -7.08 15.75 -41.43
N ALA A 570 -5.80 16.06 -41.68
CA ALA A 570 -4.82 15.07 -42.14
C ALA A 570 -4.52 14.02 -41.05
N THR A 571 -4.30 14.46 -39.80
CA THR A 571 -3.89 13.58 -38.71
C THR A 571 -5.07 12.90 -38.02
N GLY A 572 -6.26 13.50 -38.02
CA GLY A 572 -7.43 13.04 -37.27
C GLY A 572 -7.26 13.15 -35.74
N LEU A 573 -6.26 13.91 -35.27
CA LEU A 573 -5.97 14.14 -33.85
C LEU A 573 -6.83 15.29 -33.30
N SER A 574 -7.06 15.31 -31.99
CA SER A 574 -7.79 16.42 -31.36
C SER A 574 -6.96 17.70 -31.34
N GLN A 575 -7.66 18.84 -31.38
CA GLN A 575 -7.01 20.16 -31.45
C GLN A 575 -6.07 20.43 -30.26
N VAL A 576 -6.35 19.86 -29.10
CA VAL A 576 -5.53 20.07 -27.90
C VAL A 576 -4.18 19.34 -28.00
N LEU A 577 -4.14 18.12 -28.58
CA LEU A 577 -2.88 17.40 -28.81
C LEU A 577 -1.99 18.15 -29.79
N ILE A 578 -2.59 18.65 -30.88
CA ILE A 578 -1.89 19.45 -31.89
C ILE A 578 -1.41 20.76 -31.25
N GLY A 579 -2.24 21.40 -30.43
CA GLY A 579 -1.87 22.60 -29.68
C GLY A 579 -0.67 22.37 -28.75
N HIS A 580 -0.61 21.25 -28.03
CA HIS A 580 0.54 20.88 -27.21
C HIS A 580 1.81 20.68 -28.03
N ALA A 581 1.72 20.01 -29.18
CA ALA A 581 2.86 19.84 -30.09
C ALA A 581 3.33 21.18 -30.68
N LEU A 582 2.42 22.11 -30.97
CA LEU A 582 2.77 23.42 -31.53
C LEU A 582 3.32 24.41 -30.50
N SER A 583 2.93 24.30 -29.22
CA SER A 583 3.31 25.28 -28.19
C SER A 583 4.83 25.57 -28.11
N PRO A 584 5.75 24.58 -28.17
CA PRO A 584 7.18 24.85 -28.23
C PRO A 584 7.64 25.45 -29.56
N LEU A 585 6.94 25.15 -30.66
CA LEU A 585 7.28 25.63 -32.01
C LEU A 585 6.81 27.06 -32.26
N THR A 586 5.76 27.51 -31.57
CA THR A 586 5.12 28.84 -31.73
C THR A 586 5.36 29.79 -30.56
N ALA A 587 6.18 29.42 -29.58
CA ALA A 587 6.59 30.30 -28.50
C ALA A 587 7.24 31.59 -29.03
N LYS A 588 7.24 32.67 -28.24
CA LYS A 588 7.79 33.97 -28.68
C LYS A 588 9.26 33.81 -29.11
N GLY A 589 9.56 34.12 -30.37
CA GLY A 589 10.91 33.95 -30.94
C GLY A 589 11.26 32.54 -31.41
N ALA A 590 10.29 31.62 -31.43
CA ALA A 590 10.47 30.25 -31.93
C ALA A 590 10.39 30.17 -33.46
N ILE A 591 10.40 28.93 -33.97
CA ILE A 591 10.61 28.60 -35.40
C ILE A 591 9.36 28.93 -36.25
N LEU A 592 8.17 28.81 -35.66
CA LEU A 592 6.91 29.09 -36.35
C LEU A 592 6.22 30.31 -35.74
N THR A 593 5.56 31.11 -36.56
CA THR A 593 4.62 32.15 -36.13
C THR A 593 3.19 31.69 -36.41
N GLN A 594 2.27 31.99 -35.50
CA GLN A 594 0.86 31.66 -35.64
C GLN A 594 0.05 32.95 -35.82
N GLU A 595 -0.59 33.10 -36.98
CA GLU A 595 -1.41 34.26 -37.35
C GLU A 595 -2.74 33.78 -37.92
N GLU A 596 -3.86 34.22 -37.36
CA GLU A 596 -5.23 33.94 -37.87
C GLU A 596 -5.54 32.45 -38.19
N GLY A 597 -4.92 31.51 -37.45
CA GLY A 597 -5.13 30.07 -37.66
C GLY A 597 -4.18 29.42 -38.69
N TYR A 598 -3.26 30.19 -39.25
CA TYR A 598 -2.18 29.74 -40.12
C TYR A 598 -0.85 29.73 -39.39
N LEU A 599 -0.01 28.76 -39.75
CA LEU A 599 1.36 28.64 -39.29
C LEU A 599 2.30 29.06 -40.43
N ARG A 600 3.25 29.94 -40.12
CA ARG A 600 4.28 30.43 -41.05
C ARG A 600 5.67 30.21 -40.45
N VAL A 601 6.68 30.06 -41.31
CA VAL A 601 8.07 29.95 -40.86
C VAL A 601 8.60 31.33 -40.45
N ASN A 602 9.18 31.42 -39.25
CA ASN A 602 9.76 32.66 -38.75
C ASN A 602 11.09 32.97 -39.45
N GLY A 603 11.11 34.01 -40.29
CA GLY A 603 12.28 34.44 -41.04
C GLY A 603 13.43 35.01 -40.18
N GLU A 604 13.15 35.46 -38.96
CA GLU A 604 14.16 36.00 -38.03
C GLU A 604 14.98 34.87 -37.35
N ALA A 605 14.32 33.76 -36.99
CA ALA A 605 14.96 32.58 -36.41
C ALA A 605 15.94 31.88 -37.38
N ARG A 606 15.81 32.12 -38.69
CA ARG A 606 16.68 31.58 -39.74
C ARG A 606 18.04 32.28 -39.83
N ARG A 607 18.19 33.47 -39.23
CA ARG A 607 19.38 34.33 -39.36
C ARG A 607 20.34 34.28 -38.16
N GLU A 608 20.00 33.60 -37.07
CA GLU A 608 20.91 33.48 -35.94
C GLU A 608 22.10 32.55 -36.28
N PRO A 609 23.35 33.01 -36.14
CA PRO A 609 24.53 32.19 -36.40
C PRO A 609 24.76 31.22 -35.24
N GLY A 610 24.57 29.92 -35.49
CA GLY A 610 24.77 28.88 -34.48
C GLY A 610 24.97 27.52 -35.12
N ALA A 611 25.98 27.38 -35.98
CA ALA A 611 26.28 26.11 -36.64
C ALA A 611 26.49 24.99 -35.59
N GLY A 612 25.67 23.94 -35.69
CA GLY A 612 25.75 22.75 -34.83
C GLY A 612 25.04 22.87 -33.47
N ARG A 613 24.24 23.90 -33.23
CA ARG A 613 23.45 24.00 -31.99
C ARG A 613 22.22 23.09 -32.06
N VAL A 614 22.05 22.24 -31.04
CA VAL A 614 20.85 21.40 -30.87
C VAL A 614 19.80 22.15 -30.04
N LEU A 615 18.62 22.36 -30.61
CA LEU A 615 17.47 22.96 -29.94
C LEU A 615 16.46 21.88 -29.58
N ARG A 616 16.20 21.70 -28.28
CA ARG A 616 15.18 20.76 -27.79
C ARG A 616 13.82 21.44 -27.72
N LEU A 617 12.93 21.03 -28.61
CA LEU A 617 11.57 21.58 -28.78
C LEU A 617 10.48 20.54 -28.50
N LEU A 618 10.85 19.38 -27.94
CA LEU A 618 9.91 18.36 -27.50
C LEU A 618 8.86 18.97 -26.55
N PRO A 619 7.56 18.76 -26.79
CA PRO A 619 6.53 19.17 -25.87
C PRO A 619 6.66 18.32 -24.59
N ARG A 620 6.35 18.91 -23.43
CA ARG A 620 6.21 18.11 -22.20
C ARG A 620 5.12 17.08 -22.44
N GLN A 621 5.45 15.79 -22.39
CA GLN A 621 4.45 14.74 -22.59
C GLN A 621 3.69 14.44 -21.30
N THR A 622 3.63 15.38 -20.34
CA THR A 622 2.70 15.33 -19.20
C THR A 622 1.31 15.04 -19.76
N TYR A 623 0.95 13.76 -19.68
CA TYR A 623 0.15 13.01 -20.63
C TYR A 623 -1.05 13.81 -21.15
N LEU A 624 -0.95 14.25 -22.42
CA LEU A 624 -2.03 14.74 -23.28
C LEU A 624 -3.32 15.10 -22.53
N ASN A 625 -3.29 16.31 -21.97
CA ASN A 625 -4.17 16.93 -20.98
C ASN A 625 -5.62 17.17 -21.48
N VAL A 626 -6.18 16.25 -22.28
CA VAL A 626 -7.26 16.60 -23.21
C VAL A 626 -8.64 16.22 -22.73
N GLU A 627 -8.90 15.11 -22.02
CA GLU A 627 -10.33 14.74 -21.79
C GLU A 627 -10.77 14.18 -20.42
N GLU A 628 -9.93 13.77 -19.48
CA GLU A 628 -10.45 13.28 -18.20
C GLU A 628 -9.66 13.77 -16.99
N ASP A 629 -10.39 14.20 -15.95
CA ASP A 629 -9.89 14.30 -14.59
C ASP A 629 -9.44 12.89 -14.16
N GLU A 630 -8.18 12.52 -14.47
CA GLU A 630 -7.61 11.18 -14.20
C GLU A 630 -7.82 10.77 -12.74
N GLY A 631 -7.79 11.76 -11.83
CA GLY A 631 -8.13 11.56 -10.44
C GLY A 631 -9.57 11.10 -10.23
N ARG A 632 -10.55 11.71 -10.91
CA ARG A 632 -11.93 11.21 -10.94
C ARG A 632 -12.05 9.85 -11.63
N THR A 633 -11.27 9.56 -12.67
CA THR A 633 -11.32 8.24 -13.32
C THR A 633 -10.81 7.14 -12.39
N LEU A 634 -9.73 7.39 -11.66
CA LEU A 634 -9.22 6.49 -10.62
C LEU A 634 -10.20 6.38 -9.44
N GLU A 635 -10.83 7.49 -9.01
CA GLU A 635 -11.85 7.48 -7.97
C GLU A 635 -13.08 6.67 -8.38
N ARG A 636 -13.55 6.82 -9.62
CA ARG A 636 -14.66 6.03 -10.17
C ARG A 636 -14.31 4.55 -10.20
N LYS A 637 -13.14 4.17 -10.72
CA LYS A 637 -12.66 2.78 -10.73
C LYS A 637 -12.68 2.18 -9.32
N ARG A 638 -12.10 2.88 -8.35
CA ARG A 638 -12.10 2.49 -6.94
C ARG A 638 -13.50 2.28 -6.39
N ASN A 639 -14.39 3.25 -6.60
CA ASN A 639 -15.75 3.20 -6.09
C ASN A 639 -16.53 2.02 -6.67
N VAL A 640 -16.36 1.71 -7.96
CA VAL A 640 -16.97 0.53 -8.59
C VAL A 640 -16.45 -0.76 -7.94
N ILE A 641 -15.13 -0.88 -7.74
CA ILE A 641 -14.53 -2.07 -7.08
C ILE A 641 -15.07 -2.23 -5.65
N PHE A 642 -15.17 -1.14 -4.88
CA PHE A 642 -15.76 -1.19 -3.53
C PHE A 642 -17.21 -1.63 -3.53
N CYS A 643 -18.02 -1.11 -4.45
CA CYS A 643 -19.42 -1.52 -4.58
C CYS A 643 -19.52 -3.02 -4.86
N LEU A 644 -18.72 -3.54 -5.79
CA LEU A 644 -18.70 -4.97 -6.14
C LEU A 644 -18.25 -5.85 -4.96
N ILE A 645 -17.15 -5.47 -4.28
CA ILE A 645 -16.68 -6.20 -3.09
C ILE A 645 -17.79 -6.22 -2.03
N THR A 646 -18.39 -5.06 -1.75
CA THR A 646 -19.43 -4.94 -0.72
C THR A 646 -20.67 -5.74 -1.07
N GLN A 647 -21.08 -5.75 -2.33
CA GLN A 647 -22.22 -6.54 -2.80
C GLN A 647 -21.97 -8.04 -2.63
N ILE A 648 -20.84 -8.54 -3.14
CA ILE A 648 -20.49 -9.97 -3.05
C ILE A 648 -20.36 -10.41 -1.59
N MET A 649 -19.72 -9.60 -0.74
CA MET A 649 -19.55 -9.91 0.68
C MET A 649 -20.85 -9.85 1.48
N LYS A 650 -21.79 -8.98 1.12
CA LYS A 650 -23.13 -8.96 1.72
C LYS A 650 -23.95 -10.21 1.40
N GLU A 651 -23.80 -10.73 0.18
CA GLU A 651 -24.49 -11.93 -0.28
C GLU A 651 -23.90 -13.20 0.35
N GLU A 652 -22.57 -13.37 0.28
CA GLU A 652 -21.90 -14.61 0.69
C GLU A 652 -21.57 -14.66 2.20
N LYS A 653 -21.49 -13.51 2.89
CA LYS A 653 -21.08 -13.30 4.30
C LYS A 653 -19.64 -13.73 4.63
N GLU A 654 -19.19 -14.87 4.14
CA GLU A 654 -17.83 -15.37 4.29
C GLU A 654 -17.30 -15.86 2.94
N LEU A 655 -16.11 -15.40 2.53
CA LEU A 655 -15.52 -15.80 1.25
C LEU A 655 -13.99 -15.86 1.33
N HIS A 656 -13.39 -16.82 0.62
CA HIS A 656 -11.95 -16.86 0.44
C HIS A 656 -11.46 -15.64 -0.35
N ILE A 657 -10.31 -15.05 0.02
CA ILE A 657 -9.76 -13.85 -0.62
C ILE A 657 -9.67 -14.03 -2.15
N ASP A 658 -9.06 -15.12 -2.63
CA ASP A 658 -8.88 -15.36 -4.06
C ASP A 658 -10.22 -15.52 -4.81
N ASN A 659 -11.24 -16.11 -4.18
CA ASN A 659 -12.57 -16.26 -4.78
C ASN A 659 -13.27 -14.91 -4.90
N LEU A 660 -13.13 -14.04 -3.89
CA LEU A 660 -13.64 -12.68 -3.95
C LEU A 660 -12.95 -11.90 -5.08
N VAL A 661 -11.63 -11.97 -5.16
CA VAL A 661 -10.86 -11.28 -6.20
C VAL A 661 -11.27 -11.75 -7.60
N PHE A 662 -11.36 -13.07 -7.80
CA PHE A 662 -11.81 -13.64 -9.07
C PHE A 662 -13.20 -13.13 -9.48
N ARG A 663 -14.19 -13.17 -8.58
CA ARG A 663 -15.56 -12.72 -8.88
C ARG A 663 -15.64 -11.22 -9.17
N VAL A 664 -14.87 -10.39 -8.47
CA VAL A 664 -14.82 -8.95 -8.74
C VAL A 664 -14.22 -8.68 -10.12
N ILE A 665 -13.11 -9.35 -10.48
CA ILE A 665 -12.49 -9.21 -11.80
C ILE A 665 -13.46 -9.66 -12.90
N GLU A 666 -14.13 -10.80 -12.71
CA GLU A 666 -15.11 -11.31 -13.66
C GLU A 666 -16.28 -10.33 -13.84
N ALA A 667 -16.77 -9.72 -12.75
CA ALA A 667 -17.83 -8.71 -12.79
C ALA A 667 -17.37 -7.44 -13.54
N CYS A 668 -16.14 -6.97 -13.31
CA CYS A 668 -15.57 -5.85 -14.07
C CYS A 668 -15.48 -6.16 -15.57
N GLN A 669 -15.02 -7.34 -15.97
CA GLN A 669 -14.91 -7.74 -17.39
C GLN A 669 -16.27 -7.87 -18.09
N LYS A 670 -17.29 -8.34 -17.37
CA LYS A 670 -18.67 -8.39 -17.88
C LYS A 670 -19.22 -6.98 -18.16
N MET A 671 -18.88 -6.00 -17.32
CA MET A 671 -19.24 -4.59 -17.56
C MET A 671 -18.53 -3.99 -18.78
N GLU A 672 -17.26 -4.34 -19.03
CA GLU A 672 -16.49 -3.88 -20.21
C GLU A 672 -17.08 -4.37 -21.54
N SER A 673 -17.71 -5.56 -21.54
CA SER A 673 -18.24 -6.21 -22.75
C SER A 673 -19.62 -5.69 -23.17
N GLY A 674 -20.30 -4.90 -22.32
CA GLY A 674 -21.63 -4.35 -22.58
C GLY A 674 -21.63 -3.14 -23.52
N ARG A 675 -22.41 -3.19 -24.61
CA ARG A 675 -22.47 -2.12 -25.63
C ARG A 675 -22.98 -0.76 -25.13
N SER A 676 -23.58 -0.69 -23.93
CA SER A 676 -24.25 0.51 -23.40
C SER A 676 -23.43 1.32 -22.38
N LEU A 677 -22.26 0.84 -21.91
CA LEU A 677 -21.53 1.44 -20.78
C LEU A 677 -20.02 1.58 -21.03
N LYS A 678 -19.62 2.00 -22.24
CA LYS A 678 -18.19 2.25 -22.56
C LYS A 678 -17.50 3.27 -21.62
N PHE A 679 -18.27 4.13 -20.94
CA PHE A 679 -17.76 5.07 -19.95
C PHE A 679 -17.29 4.42 -18.63
N LEU A 680 -17.65 3.15 -18.39
CA LEU A 680 -17.22 2.36 -17.23
C LEU A 680 -16.12 1.34 -17.58
N SER A 681 -15.58 1.36 -18.81
CA SER A 681 -14.55 0.39 -19.20
C SER A 681 -13.21 0.77 -18.58
N PHE A 682 -12.79 0.04 -17.54
CA PHE A 682 -11.46 0.17 -16.96
C PHE A 682 -10.89 -1.21 -16.66
N GLY A 683 -9.61 -1.40 -16.95
CA GLY A 683 -8.91 -2.63 -16.59
C GLY A 683 -8.86 -2.79 -15.07
N CYS A 684 -9.35 -3.92 -14.57
CA CYS A 684 -9.31 -4.30 -13.16
C CYS A 684 -8.26 -5.40 -12.96
N SER A 685 -7.19 -5.12 -12.22
CA SER A 685 -6.15 -6.09 -11.88
C SER A 685 -6.43 -6.77 -10.54
N HIS A 686 -5.76 -7.90 -10.30
CA HIS A 686 -5.76 -8.58 -9.01
C HIS A 686 -5.31 -7.68 -7.85
N THR A 687 -4.30 -6.84 -8.08
CA THR A 687 -3.74 -5.92 -7.08
C THR A 687 -4.68 -4.76 -6.77
N ASP A 688 -5.45 -4.27 -7.76
CA ASP A 688 -6.49 -3.25 -7.54
C ASP A 688 -7.58 -3.74 -6.58
N VAL A 689 -8.02 -4.99 -6.74
CA VAL A 689 -9.05 -5.57 -5.87
C VAL A 689 -8.49 -5.85 -4.48
N LEU A 690 -7.29 -6.43 -4.38
CA LEU A 690 -6.65 -6.67 -3.08
C LEU A 690 -6.43 -5.38 -2.30
N SER A 691 -5.99 -4.30 -2.95
CA SER A 691 -5.80 -3.02 -2.28
C SER A 691 -7.10 -2.47 -1.72
N CYS A 692 -8.20 -2.61 -2.47
CA CYS A 692 -9.53 -2.23 -2.02
C CYS A 692 -10.00 -3.11 -0.84
N ILE A 693 -9.77 -4.42 -0.87
CA ILE A 693 -10.06 -5.33 0.24
C ILE A 693 -9.30 -4.90 1.50
N MET A 694 -8.01 -4.62 1.38
CA MET A 694 -7.19 -4.18 2.52
C MET A 694 -7.70 -2.86 3.11
N HIS A 695 -8.15 -1.92 2.28
CA HIS A 695 -8.79 -0.70 2.76
C HIS A 695 -10.11 -0.98 3.50
N LEU A 696 -10.96 -1.87 2.98
CA LEU A 696 -12.21 -2.24 3.66
C LEU A 696 -11.97 -2.97 4.99
N ILE A 697 -10.86 -3.72 5.10
CA ILE A 697 -10.41 -4.30 6.37
C ILE A 697 -10.00 -3.20 7.35
N SER A 698 -9.21 -2.21 6.91
CA SER A 698 -8.77 -1.12 7.79
C SER A 698 -9.93 -0.24 8.28
N GLN A 699 -10.98 -0.09 7.47
CA GLN A 699 -12.22 0.60 7.85
C GLN A 699 -13.18 -0.27 8.71
N GLY A 700 -12.90 -1.57 8.81
CA GLY A 700 -13.69 -2.54 9.57
C GLY A 700 -15.05 -2.87 8.94
N TYR A 701 -15.17 -2.85 7.62
CA TYR A 701 -16.32 -3.41 6.88
C TYR A 701 -16.17 -4.91 6.64
N VAL A 702 -14.93 -5.38 6.58
CA VAL A 702 -14.57 -6.79 6.40
C VAL A 702 -13.52 -7.13 7.46
N ARG A 703 -13.54 -8.34 8.02
CA ARG A 703 -12.45 -8.83 8.88
C ARG A 703 -11.90 -10.14 8.35
N ARG A 704 -10.64 -10.41 8.64
CA ARG A 704 -10.08 -11.76 8.48
C ARG A 704 -10.57 -12.62 9.63
N SER A 705 -10.83 -13.89 9.35
CA SER A 705 -11.14 -14.86 10.41
C SER A 705 -9.91 -15.09 11.30
N ASP A 706 -10.10 -15.15 12.62
CA ASP A 706 -9.00 -15.31 13.58
C ASP A 706 -8.27 -16.65 13.40
N ASP A 707 -9.01 -17.70 13.07
CA ASP A 707 -8.46 -19.05 12.85
C ASP A 707 -7.97 -19.28 11.40
N ARG A 708 -8.51 -18.52 10.43
CA ARG A 708 -8.27 -18.72 8.99
C ARG A 708 -8.12 -17.37 8.27
N PRO A 709 -6.90 -16.78 8.19
CA PRO A 709 -6.71 -15.42 7.69
C PRO A 709 -7.01 -15.25 6.19
N HIS A 710 -7.10 -16.35 5.43
CA HIS A 710 -7.46 -16.37 4.01
C HIS A 710 -8.97 -16.23 3.76
N ILE A 711 -9.78 -16.27 4.82
CA ILE A 711 -11.24 -16.11 4.75
C ILE A 711 -11.61 -14.76 5.30
N LEU A 712 -12.39 -14.03 4.51
CA LEU A 712 -12.94 -12.74 4.85
C LEU A 712 -14.36 -12.91 5.34
N GLU A 713 -14.71 -12.20 6.41
CA GLU A 713 -16.04 -12.19 7.00
C GLU A 713 -16.60 -10.77 6.92
N TYR A 714 -17.82 -10.63 6.39
CA TYR A 714 -18.51 -9.35 6.27
C TYR A 714 -19.00 -8.88 7.64
N LEU A 715 -18.60 -7.68 8.05
CA LEU A 715 -19.08 -7.06 9.27
C LEU A 715 -20.28 -6.20 8.94
N SER A 716 -21.47 -6.68 9.32
CA SER A 716 -22.68 -5.85 9.32
C SER A 716 -22.57 -4.80 10.42
N LYS A 717 -21.82 -3.72 10.18
CA LYS A 717 -22.07 -2.49 10.91
C LYS A 717 -23.46 -2.02 10.47
N ASP A 718 -24.45 -2.08 11.36
CA ASP A 718 -25.50 -1.06 11.34
C ASP A 718 -24.76 0.27 11.21
N PRO A 719 -25.10 1.13 10.23
CA PRO A 719 -24.33 2.34 10.02
C PRO A 719 -24.49 3.21 11.28
N ALA A 720 -23.49 3.15 12.17
CA ALA A 720 -23.10 4.33 12.91
C ALA A 720 -22.97 5.40 11.85
N THR A 721 -23.87 6.37 11.90
CA THR A 721 -23.93 7.50 10.98
C THR A 721 -22.51 7.91 10.61
N PRO A 722 -22.17 7.99 9.31
CA PRO A 722 -20.82 8.36 8.92
C PRO A 722 -20.47 9.63 9.69
N HIS A 723 -19.36 9.59 10.45
CA HIS A 723 -18.77 10.82 10.95
C HIS A 723 -18.72 11.77 9.76
N LYS A 724 -19.39 12.92 9.88
CA LYS A 724 -19.58 13.91 8.82
C LYS A 724 -18.22 14.36 8.25
N GLY A 725 -17.63 13.54 7.37
CA GLY A 725 -16.77 13.99 6.31
C GLY A 725 -17.67 14.83 5.42
N LYS A 726 -17.42 16.13 5.40
CA LYS A 726 -18.14 17.05 4.53
C LYS A 726 -17.93 16.55 3.10
N ALA A 727 -18.97 16.03 2.46
CA ALA A 727 -19.04 16.04 1.02
C ALA A 727 -19.01 17.52 0.61
N HIS A 728 -17.86 18.00 0.15
CA HIS A 728 -17.80 19.27 -0.55
C HIS A 728 -18.50 19.07 -1.90
N ILE A 729 -19.82 19.26 -1.92
CA ILE A 729 -20.52 19.59 -3.15
C ILE A 729 -20.07 21.00 -3.48
N SER A 730 -19.01 21.10 -4.27
CA SER A 730 -18.62 22.38 -4.85
C SER A 730 -19.66 22.72 -5.91
N PHE A 731 -20.59 23.62 -5.58
CA PHE A 731 -21.50 24.21 -6.56
C PHE A 731 -20.67 25.05 -7.53
N GLN A 732 -20.19 24.44 -8.61
CA GLN A 732 -19.74 25.17 -9.78
C GLN A 732 -20.98 25.52 -10.61
N SER A 733 -21.44 26.75 -10.49
CA SER A 733 -22.37 27.31 -11.45
C SER A 733 -21.62 27.52 -12.78
N PRO A 734 -22.15 27.09 -13.94
CA PRO A 734 -21.49 27.34 -15.22
C PRO A 734 -21.39 28.84 -15.46
N GLY A 735 -20.17 29.31 -15.73
CA GLY A 735 -19.80 30.73 -15.75
C GLY A 735 -20.62 31.58 -16.71
N ARG A 736 -21.23 32.65 -16.17
CA ARG A 736 -21.59 33.84 -16.96
C ARG A 736 -20.34 34.69 -17.14
N LYS A 737 -19.81 34.75 -18.36
CA LYS A 737 -18.79 35.72 -18.79
C LYS A 737 -19.28 37.14 -18.47
N ARG A 738 -18.57 37.87 -17.60
CA ARG A 738 -18.70 39.33 -17.49
C ARG A 738 -17.48 39.98 -18.15
N GLN A 739 -17.76 40.73 -19.21
CA GLN A 739 -16.80 41.61 -19.89
C GLN A 739 -16.35 42.71 -18.93
N GLY A 740 -15.04 42.96 -18.89
CA GLY A 740 -14.46 44.09 -18.17
C GLY A 740 -14.54 45.37 -18.98
N HIS A 741 -15.01 46.45 -18.35
CA HIS A 741 -14.69 47.81 -18.74
C HIS A 741 -14.05 48.50 -17.55
N GLY A 742 -12.86 49.07 -17.75
CA GLY A 742 -12.10 49.80 -16.75
C GLY A 742 -12.54 51.26 -16.60
N SER A 743 -12.25 51.84 -15.43
CA SER A 743 -11.83 53.23 -15.29
C SER A 743 -11.32 53.49 -13.86
N ASN A 744 -10.29 54.34 -13.79
CA ASN A 744 -9.51 54.82 -12.66
C ASN A 744 -10.29 55.66 -11.63
N GLN A 745 -9.96 55.56 -10.33
CA GLN A 745 -9.33 56.62 -9.49
C GLN A 745 -9.39 56.30 -7.96
N PRO A 746 -8.54 56.92 -7.09
CA PRO A 746 -8.09 56.38 -5.79
C PRO A 746 -8.63 57.20 -4.56
N PRO A 747 -8.17 57.01 -3.29
CA PRO A 747 -9.01 56.82 -2.09
C PRO A 747 -9.24 58.09 -1.23
N PRO A 748 -9.95 58.00 -0.08
CA PRO A 748 -9.26 58.34 1.17
C PRO A 748 -9.64 57.54 2.44
N SER A 749 -8.74 57.69 3.40
CA SER A 749 -8.64 57.22 4.79
C SER A 749 -9.78 57.59 5.75
N SER A 750 -10.09 56.72 6.73
CA SER A 750 -9.87 56.95 8.19
C SER A 750 -10.71 56.03 9.09
N SER A 751 -10.03 55.39 10.05
CA SER A 751 -10.46 55.10 11.43
C SER A 751 -11.79 54.39 11.72
N GLY A 752 -11.66 53.14 12.18
CA GLY A 752 -11.99 52.81 13.57
C GLY A 752 -13.45 52.51 13.92
N GLY A 753 -13.81 51.24 13.78
CA GLY A 753 -14.60 50.52 14.80
C GLY A 753 -16.11 50.57 14.67
N THR A 754 -16.69 49.60 13.96
CA THR A 754 -17.75 48.65 14.41
C THR A 754 -18.36 47.97 13.19
N GLU A 755 -17.83 46.81 12.80
CA GLU A 755 -18.50 45.91 11.86
C GLU A 755 -18.83 44.59 12.55
N GLN A 756 -20.01 44.57 13.14
CA GLN A 756 -20.74 43.37 13.48
C GLN A 756 -21.88 43.32 12.46
N GLY A 757 -21.69 42.58 11.34
CA GLY A 757 -22.77 42.45 10.36
C GLY A 757 -22.43 42.09 8.93
N VAL A 758 -21.45 41.22 8.64
CA VAL A 758 -21.45 40.39 7.41
C VAL A 758 -20.67 39.09 7.68
N LEU A 759 -21.22 38.23 8.54
CA LEU A 759 -20.77 36.84 8.68
C LEU A 759 -21.94 35.92 8.99
N GLU A 760 -23.03 36.04 8.23
CA GLU A 760 -24.15 35.09 8.25
C GLU A 760 -24.59 34.82 6.81
N THR A 761 -24.03 33.76 6.22
CA THR A 761 -24.70 33.02 5.12
C THR A 761 -24.12 31.64 4.84
N VAL A 762 -23.10 31.15 5.56
CA VAL A 762 -22.60 29.76 5.40
C VAL A 762 -22.35 29.08 6.75
N LEU A 763 -23.28 29.24 7.68
CA LEU A 763 -23.39 28.39 8.85
C LEU A 763 -24.86 28.02 9.03
N LEU A 764 -25.27 26.88 8.49
CA LEU A 764 -26.48 26.23 9.01
C LEU A 764 -26.15 25.72 10.42
N PRO A 765 -26.83 26.20 11.47
CA PRO A 765 -26.64 25.68 12.81
C PRO A 765 -27.13 24.23 12.86
N MET A 766 -26.33 23.36 13.47
CA MET A 766 -26.79 22.03 13.89
C MET A 766 -28.08 22.16 14.71
N GLY A 767 -29.14 21.45 14.32
CA GLY A 767 -30.27 21.15 15.21
C GLY A 767 -31.48 22.09 15.20
N ARG A 768 -31.81 22.76 14.09
CA ARG A 768 -33.16 23.34 13.90
C ARG A 768 -34.00 22.49 12.95
N THR A 769 -35.23 22.18 13.34
CA THR A 769 -36.29 21.69 12.44
C THR A 769 -36.58 22.75 11.39
N LEU A 770 -36.56 22.38 10.11
CA LEU A 770 -36.83 23.28 8.97
C LEU A 770 -38.24 23.88 9.08
N SER A 771 -38.41 25.14 8.65
CA SER A 771 -39.74 25.74 8.53
C SER A 771 -40.48 25.16 7.32
N GLN A 772 -41.81 25.27 7.29
CA GLN A 772 -42.61 24.77 6.17
C GLN A 772 -42.27 25.45 4.83
N GLU A 773 -41.77 26.69 4.88
CA GLU A 773 -41.32 27.44 3.70
C GLU A 773 -39.97 26.93 3.18
N ASP A 774 -39.03 26.63 4.08
CA ASP A 774 -37.73 26.05 3.72
C ASP A 774 -37.89 24.66 3.10
N VAL A 775 -38.81 23.84 3.65
CA VAL A 775 -39.12 22.52 3.11
C VAL A 775 -39.75 22.64 1.72
N ARG A 776 -40.66 23.59 1.51
CA ARG A 776 -41.25 23.84 0.17
C ARG A 776 -40.21 24.28 -0.85
N ALA A 777 -39.28 25.14 -0.48
CA ALA A 777 -38.20 25.58 -1.36
C ALA A 777 -37.27 24.40 -1.75
N LEU A 778 -36.93 23.56 -0.78
CA LEU A 778 -36.08 22.38 -0.99
C LEU A 778 -36.77 21.33 -1.89
N MET A 779 -38.07 21.09 -1.66
CA MET A 779 -38.88 20.21 -2.49
C MET A 779 -38.98 20.72 -3.93
N GLY A 780 -39.17 22.03 -4.13
CA GLY A 780 -39.19 22.64 -5.46
C GLY A 780 -37.86 22.53 -6.21
N GLN A 781 -36.73 22.69 -5.52
CA GLN A 781 -35.40 22.47 -6.11
C GLN A 781 -35.17 21.01 -6.50
N MET A 782 -35.64 20.06 -5.67
CA MET A 782 -35.52 18.64 -5.94
C MET A 782 -36.35 18.21 -7.16
N VAL A 783 -37.56 18.74 -7.31
CA VAL A 783 -38.39 18.54 -8.51
C VAL A 783 -37.70 19.07 -9.75
N ALA A 784 -37.14 20.29 -9.70
CA ALA A 784 -36.42 20.88 -10.83
C ALA A 784 -35.18 20.06 -11.23
N GLN A 785 -34.44 19.53 -10.24
CA GLN A 785 -33.26 18.70 -10.47
C GLN A 785 -33.64 17.36 -11.12
N VAL A 786 -34.69 16.69 -10.65
CA VAL A 786 -35.15 15.42 -11.23
C VAL A 786 -35.74 15.62 -12.63
N SER A 787 -36.52 16.69 -12.83
CA SER A 787 -37.04 17.07 -14.14
C SER A 787 -35.92 17.28 -15.17
N GLN A 788 -34.85 17.99 -14.80
CA GLN A 788 -33.67 18.17 -15.66
C GLN A 788 -32.90 16.87 -15.89
N THR A 789 -32.73 16.05 -14.85
CA THR A 789 -31.94 14.81 -14.93
C THR A 789 -32.61 13.75 -15.80
N LEU A 790 -33.93 13.60 -15.68
CA LEU A 790 -34.70 12.62 -16.43
C LEU A 790 -35.31 13.19 -17.72
N SER A 791 -35.13 14.49 -17.99
CA SER A 791 -35.73 15.19 -19.13
C SER A 791 -37.26 15.02 -19.23
N ILE A 792 -37.94 15.06 -18.07
CA ILE A 792 -39.40 14.95 -17.95
C ILE A 792 -39.99 16.26 -17.45
N ASP A 793 -41.29 16.47 -17.67
CA ASP A 793 -41.98 17.66 -17.18
C ASP A 793 -41.96 17.72 -15.63
N PRO A 794 -41.94 18.93 -15.05
CA PRO A 794 -41.80 19.09 -13.60
C PRO A 794 -42.98 18.52 -12.81
N ASP A 795 -44.18 18.47 -13.41
CA ASP A 795 -45.36 17.91 -12.75
C ASP A 795 -45.25 16.38 -12.66
N THR A 796 -44.78 15.72 -13.71
CA THR A 796 -44.46 14.29 -13.75
C THR A 796 -43.29 13.96 -12.83
N ALA A 797 -42.23 14.79 -12.80
CA ALA A 797 -41.12 14.62 -11.86
C ALA A 797 -41.59 14.70 -10.41
N GLN A 798 -42.44 15.68 -10.09
CA GLN A 798 -43.05 15.80 -8.77
C GLN A 798 -43.95 14.61 -8.45
N HIS A 799 -44.76 14.15 -9.40
CA HIS A 799 -45.63 12.99 -9.22
C HIS A 799 -44.84 11.71 -8.93
N LEU A 800 -43.79 11.46 -9.70
CA LEU A 800 -42.90 10.32 -9.49
C LEU A 800 -42.14 10.43 -8.15
N LEU A 801 -41.69 11.62 -7.78
CA LEU A 801 -41.06 11.87 -6.48
C LEU A 801 -42.03 11.57 -5.34
N ILE A 802 -43.29 11.99 -5.44
CA ILE A 802 -44.33 11.66 -4.46
C ILE A 802 -44.55 10.14 -4.39
N HIS A 803 -44.66 9.46 -5.53
CA HIS A 803 -44.80 8.00 -5.60
C HIS A 803 -43.62 7.26 -4.95
N CYS A 804 -42.41 7.80 -5.12
CA CYS A 804 -41.18 7.27 -4.52
C CYS A 804 -40.90 7.83 -3.10
N LYS A 805 -41.88 8.48 -2.46
CA LYS A 805 -41.76 9.06 -1.10
C LYS A 805 -40.58 10.02 -0.95
N TRP A 806 -40.30 10.82 -1.97
CA TRP A 806 -39.19 11.78 -2.07
C TRP A 806 -37.79 11.14 -2.00
N ASN A 807 -37.68 9.83 -2.26
CA ASN A 807 -36.41 9.14 -2.42
C ASN A 807 -35.94 9.23 -3.88
N VAL A 808 -35.01 10.14 -4.14
CA VAL A 808 -34.46 10.42 -5.49
C VAL A 808 -33.70 9.22 -6.05
N ASP A 809 -32.91 8.53 -5.23
CA ASP A 809 -32.10 7.40 -5.67
C ASP A 809 -32.97 6.22 -6.11
N LEU A 810 -34.01 5.92 -5.33
CA LEU A 810 -35.01 4.89 -5.67
C LEU A 810 -35.77 5.24 -6.96
N LEU A 811 -36.09 6.52 -7.15
CA LEU A 811 -36.77 7.01 -8.34
C LEU A 811 -35.88 6.87 -9.58
N LEU A 812 -34.62 7.31 -9.50
CA LEU A 812 -33.67 7.20 -10.61
C LEU A 812 -33.44 5.73 -10.97
N GLN A 813 -33.22 4.87 -9.98
CA GLN A 813 -33.05 3.44 -10.18
C GLN A 813 -34.26 2.81 -10.89
N LYS A 814 -35.47 3.01 -10.37
CA LYS A 814 -36.70 2.44 -10.97
C LYS A 814 -36.99 3.02 -12.35
N TYR A 815 -36.70 4.29 -12.57
CA TYR A 815 -36.88 4.93 -13.87
C TYR A 815 -35.93 4.36 -14.92
N THR A 816 -34.70 3.97 -14.51
CA THR A 816 -33.72 3.34 -15.41
C THR A 816 -33.92 1.84 -15.62
N GLU A 817 -34.33 1.10 -14.59
CA GLU A 817 -34.43 -0.36 -14.62
C GLU A 817 -35.82 -0.85 -15.08
N GLU A 818 -36.89 -0.15 -14.71
CA GLU A 818 -38.28 -0.62 -14.85
C GLU A 818 -39.25 0.52 -15.22
N LEU A 819 -38.93 1.31 -16.25
CA LEU A 819 -39.69 2.51 -16.64
C LEU A 819 -41.21 2.25 -16.81
N GLU A 820 -41.61 1.23 -17.57
CA GLU A 820 -43.02 0.94 -17.82
C GLU A 820 -43.77 0.56 -16.54
N LEU A 821 -43.16 -0.27 -15.68
CA LEU A 821 -43.77 -0.66 -14.40
C LEU A 821 -43.85 0.53 -13.44
N LEU A 822 -42.86 1.42 -13.44
CA LEU A 822 -42.89 2.65 -12.65
C LEU A 822 -44.03 3.56 -13.12
N LEU A 823 -44.18 3.79 -14.43
CA LEU A 823 -45.24 4.63 -15.00
C LEU A 823 -46.64 4.04 -14.75
N ILE A 824 -46.79 2.71 -14.84
CA ILE A 824 -48.05 2.00 -14.56
C ILE A 824 -48.38 2.05 -13.06
N SER A 825 -47.41 1.74 -12.20
CA SER A 825 -47.62 1.75 -10.74
C SER A 825 -47.85 3.16 -10.19
N SER A 826 -47.25 4.18 -10.80
CA SER A 826 -47.54 5.59 -10.51
C SER A 826 -48.84 6.08 -11.16
N GLY A 827 -49.56 5.26 -11.94
CA GLY A 827 -50.80 5.67 -12.59
C GLY A 827 -50.66 6.73 -13.69
N LEU A 828 -49.43 6.96 -14.18
CA LEU A 828 -49.14 7.85 -15.30
C LEU A 828 -49.39 7.16 -16.65
N GLN A 829 -49.46 5.82 -16.66
CA GLN A 829 -49.77 5.00 -17.83
C GLN A 829 -50.76 3.90 -17.44
N VAL A 830 -51.78 3.66 -18.27
CA VAL A 830 -52.73 2.56 -18.10
C VAL A 830 -52.43 1.50 -19.15
N ARG A 831 -52.38 0.22 -18.77
CA ARG A 831 -52.29 -0.88 -19.75
C ARG A 831 -53.59 -0.94 -20.54
N ASP A 832 -53.51 -0.88 -21.87
CA ASP A 832 -54.65 -1.21 -22.72
C ASP A 832 -55.07 -2.68 -22.49
N PRO A 833 -56.37 -2.99 -22.48
CA PRO A 833 -56.85 -4.36 -22.32
C PRO A 833 -56.36 -5.21 -23.50
N GLN A 834 -55.51 -6.20 -23.23
CA GLN A 834 -55.06 -7.16 -24.25
C GLN A 834 -56.26 -7.93 -24.82
N HIS A 835 -56.44 -7.88 -26.14
CA HIS A 835 -57.25 -8.86 -26.86
C HIS A 835 -56.60 -10.25 -26.72
N PRO A 836 -57.37 -11.33 -26.48
CA PRO A 836 -56.80 -12.67 -26.38
C PRO A 836 -56.23 -13.10 -27.73
N GLU A 837 -54.97 -13.55 -27.73
CA GLU A 837 -54.29 -14.12 -28.91
C GLU A 837 -55.04 -15.38 -29.38
N SER A 838 -55.36 -15.44 -30.67
CA SER A 838 -55.90 -16.64 -31.30
C SER A 838 -54.82 -17.74 -31.35
N PRO A 839 -55.18 -19.01 -31.10
CA PRO A 839 -54.21 -20.11 -31.08
C PRO A 839 -53.57 -20.31 -32.46
N GLN A 840 -52.24 -20.40 -32.50
CA GLN A 840 -51.49 -20.71 -33.73
C GLN A 840 -51.88 -22.11 -34.25
N PRO A 841 -52.13 -22.27 -35.57
CA PRO A 841 -52.49 -23.56 -36.14
C PRO A 841 -51.30 -24.54 -36.07
N ALA A 842 -51.52 -25.70 -35.45
CA ALA A 842 -50.54 -26.79 -35.37
C ALA A 842 -50.89 -27.91 -36.36
N CYS A 843 -49.86 -28.62 -36.87
CA CYS A 843 -50.06 -29.77 -37.77
C CYS A 843 -50.80 -30.90 -37.02
N PRO A 844 -51.93 -31.44 -37.50
CA PRO A 844 -52.74 -32.40 -36.74
C PRO A 844 -52.08 -33.77 -36.55
N VAL A 845 -50.98 -34.05 -37.26
CA VAL A 845 -50.25 -35.33 -37.17
C VAL A 845 -49.07 -35.25 -36.21
N CYS A 846 -48.26 -34.18 -36.27
CA CYS A 846 -47.07 -34.04 -35.41
C CYS A 846 -47.17 -32.94 -34.34
N VAL A 847 -48.28 -32.19 -34.30
CA VAL A 847 -48.59 -31.13 -33.32
C VAL A 847 -47.55 -29.98 -33.30
N SER A 848 -46.65 -29.93 -34.28
CA SER A 848 -45.67 -28.85 -34.42
C SER A 848 -46.31 -27.58 -34.99
N PRO A 849 -45.91 -26.38 -34.53
CA PRO A 849 -46.46 -25.11 -35.01
C PRO A 849 -46.11 -24.89 -36.50
N LEU A 850 -47.10 -24.52 -37.31
CA LEU A 850 -46.90 -24.24 -38.73
C LEU A 850 -46.25 -22.85 -38.89
N SER A 851 -45.19 -22.76 -39.70
CA SER A 851 -44.55 -21.49 -40.05
C SER A 851 -45.53 -20.59 -40.83
N PRO A 852 -45.60 -19.27 -40.54
CA PRO A 852 -46.55 -18.37 -41.18
C PRO A 852 -46.26 -18.09 -42.67
N ALA A 853 -45.22 -18.69 -43.27
CA ALA A 853 -44.78 -18.41 -44.63
C ALA A 853 -45.37 -19.34 -45.72
N GLU A 854 -46.20 -20.34 -45.38
CA GLU A 854 -46.75 -21.29 -46.37
C GLU A 854 -48.28 -21.16 -46.50
N HIS A 855 -48.73 -20.20 -47.31
CA HIS A 855 -50.13 -20.08 -47.69
C HIS A 855 -50.45 -20.99 -48.87
N HIS A 856 -50.69 -22.30 -48.67
CA HIS A 856 -51.58 -23.17 -49.49
C HIS A 856 -51.73 -24.55 -48.80
N PRO A 857 -52.90 -25.24 -48.89
CA PRO A 857 -53.14 -26.46 -48.13
C PRO A 857 -52.44 -27.64 -48.82
N THR A 858 -51.26 -28.00 -48.34
CA THR A 858 -50.63 -29.28 -48.68
C THR A 858 -50.88 -30.26 -47.53
N LEU A 859 -51.35 -31.46 -47.85
CA LEU A 859 -51.83 -32.48 -46.90
C LEU A 859 -50.72 -33.11 -46.02
N CYS A 860 -49.50 -32.60 -46.06
CA CYS A 860 -48.36 -33.15 -45.31
C CYS A 860 -47.36 -32.03 -44.95
N CYS A 861 -47.28 -31.68 -43.66
CA CYS A 861 -46.22 -30.84 -43.13
C CYS A 861 -44.90 -31.64 -43.25
N GLN A 862 -43.87 -31.17 -43.96
CA GLN A 862 -42.67 -31.97 -44.29
C GLN A 862 -41.75 -32.33 -43.09
N HIS A 863 -42.27 -32.32 -41.88
CA HIS A 863 -41.59 -32.78 -40.68
C HIS A 863 -41.31 -34.27 -40.75
N LEU A 864 -40.24 -34.69 -40.07
CA LEU A 864 -39.72 -36.06 -40.11
C LEU A 864 -40.77 -37.13 -39.77
N CYS A 865 -41.78 -36.79 -38.96
CA CYS A 865 -42.84 -37.69 -38.51
C CYS A 865 -44.06 -37.76 -39.45
N CYS A 866 -44.13 -36.89 -40.46
CA CYS A 866 -45.26 -36.74 -41.40
C CYS A 866 -44.86 -36.99 -42.87
N LYS A 867 -43.57 -37.22 -43.14
CA LYS A 867 -43.06 -37.94 -44.31
C LYS A 867 -43.15 -39.44 -44.06
#